data_AF-A0A932D1E5-F1
#
_entry.id   AF-A0A932D1E5-F1
#
_cell.length_a   1.000
_cell.length_b   1.000
_cell.length_c   1.000
_cell.angle_alpha   90.00
_cell.angle_beta   90.00
_cell.angle_gamma   90.00
#
_symmetry.space_group_name_H-M   'P 1'
#
loop_
_entity.id
_entity.type
_entity.pdbx_description
1 polymer ?
#
loop_
_entity_poly.entity_id
_entity_poly.type
_entity_poly.pdbx_seq_one_letter_code
_entity_poly.pdbx_strand_id
1 'polypeptide(L)'
;MSAASIPSLVLGTRRARIWLLVVALLGVALQLVPLFDLLGYELSFAAALVASLGAGLVGAGLPAEILRRGTHPDRARRAAVTLVGAALFAAGLMLLPPLVLSSANALRVPNCDWVEGLTFYLLIAVPGALLASVVGAAMGVLFASRRRASLAFLAIYLGSIAWSLVRFHSTPAIFAFDPFAGWFAGTIYDEVVEVGAALVTYRVGTVAAVLAVSLGLAGAVDGGLRPSWKAAGRQGFLVVLAVFSGLGALAVFAFGEDLGHRHDSSSIARALGGRIETRRFVVHYPDALPIEDARRLGRDCELRLAQVEALFGARVRGRIRAFFFRDARQKRELVGAADTFIAKPWRREVYLQLGNDPRLPHPVLKHEIAHVVAGSFAPPPFRVSARLFGLWPNPGLIEGAAVAAGWERDELDPHQWSRAMMDLGIGPSPSTIQGLWFLERPAAQSYTLAGSFCRFLIDRHGASVFKRAYRDGDLEAAYGRPLSALVREWKRFLRTVPLAAADRAAARARFDRPGIFGLPCAHENAQLRARVRELGAGGNHRQALRLCREIARNDPGSVRDRIALLGAMIRAGRLDEAERAARAALRDRRVGEAARREASERLADIAWMRGRADLARLAYAELLERAPTEDDVRMLTVKATATADPSIAPTLRAFLLGDHGEPVDSPIAVFLLQGLLERSEREGGPSGMSRAVVAYLLGRQLWNQRAPELARPYFEEARRVELPGLLSAENRRLMGASAYLLGDARAARATFEDLARDARVARGTRAEALDWLDRLDFDEGRSPRARSVSEP
;
A
#
# COMPACT_ATOMS: atom_id res chain seq x y z
N MET A 1 -6.20 37.25 -49.59
CA MET A 1 -5.66 36.10 -48.83
C MET A 1 -6.69 35.68 -47.79
N SER A 2 -7.16 34.43 -47.86
CA SER A 2 -8.15 33.87 -46.91
C SER A 2 -7.61 33.90 -45.48
N ALA A 3 -8.46 34.25 -44.50
CA ALA A 3 -8.10 34.18 -43.09
C ALA A 3 -7.68 32.73 -42.76
N ALA A 4 -6.40 32.52 -42.43
CA ALA A 4 -5.89 31.20 -42.12
C ALA A 4 -6.72 30.57 -41.00
N SER A 5 -7.30 29.40 -41.24
CA SER A 5 -8.05 28.67 -40.21
C SER A 5 -7.10 28.28 -39.07
N ILE A 6 -7.59 28.27 -37.83
CA ILE A 6 -6.81 27.87 -36.64
C ILE A 6 -6.04 26.54 -36.85
N PRO A 7 -6.63 25.49 -37.45
CA PRO A 7 -5.90 24.26 -37.75
C PRO A 7 -4.68 24.49 -38.65
N SER A 8 -4.84 25.26 -39.73
CA SER A 8 -3.74 25.55 -40.67
C SER A 8 -2.61 26.36 -40.01
N LEU A 9 -2.95 27.21 -39.04
CA LEU A 9 -1.99 27.99 -38.27
C LEU A 9 -1.11 27.09 -37.40
N VAL A 10 -1.72 26.21 -36.61
CA VAL A 10 -1.01 25.33 -35.68
C VAL A 10 -0.22 24.25 -36.42
N LEU A 11 -0.88 23.49 -37.32
CA LEU A 11 -0.27 22.38 -38.08
C LEU A 11 0.82 22.84 -39.05
N GLY A 12 0.73 24.07 -39.55
CA GLY A 12 1.77 24.63 -40.42
C GLY A 12 3.09 24.89 -39.70
N THR A 13 3.14 24.87 -38.36
CA THR A 13 4.39 25.01 -37.62
C THR A 13 5.19 23.70 -37.61
N ARG A 14 6.52 23.78 -37.86
CA ARG A 14 7.42 22.63 -37.72
C ARG A 14 7.41 22.07 -36.28
N ARG A 15 7.28 22.94 -35.28
CA ARG A 15 7.23 22.55 -33.87
C ARG A 15 6.01 21.69 -33.54
N ALA A 16 4.82 22.06 -34.00
CA ALA A 16 3.62 21.25 -33.75
C ALA A 16 3.74 19.86 -34.37
N ARG A 17 4.25 19.75 -35.61
CA ARG A 17 4.46 18.45 -36.27
C ARG A 17 5.47 17.56 -35.52
N ILE A 18 6.58 18.13 -35.04
CA ILE A 18 7.57 17.38 -34.24
C ILE A 18 6.94 16.89 -32.95
N TRP A 19 6.26 17.76 -32.20
CA TRP A 19 5.65 17.36 -30.92
C TRP A 19 4.52 16.35 -31.11
N LEU A 20 3.72 16.45 -32.19
CA LEU A 20 2.73 15.44 -32.54
C LEU A 20 3.34 14.07 -32.79
N LEU A 21 4.48 14.03 -33.49
CA LEU A 21 5.22 12.78 -33.65
C LEU A 21 5.72 12.25 -32.30
N VAL A 22 6.23 13.11 -31.42
CA VAL A 22 6.68 12.71 -30.07
C VAL A 22 5.54 12.14 -29.23
N VAL A 23 4.38 12.80 -29.14
CA VAL A 23 3.23 12.26 -28.37
C VAL A 23 2.63 11.01 -29.01
N ALA A 24 2.66 10.88 -30.35
CA ALA A 24 2.23 9.66 -31.03
C ALA A 24 3.18 8.49 -30.75
N LEU A 25 4.50 8.71 -30.84
CA LEU A 25 5.51 7.69 -30.52
C LEU A 25 5.44 7.26 -29.05
N LEU A 26 5.23 8.21 -28.13
CA LEU A 26 4.96 7.90 -26.73
C LEU A 26 3.70 7.03 -26.61
N GLY A 27 2.60 7.44 -27.25
CA GLY A 27 1.35 6.69 -27.24
C GLY A 27 1.52 5.24 -27.68
N VAL A 28 2.30 5.00 -28.74
CA VAL A 28 2.65 3.65 -29.22
C VAL A 28 3.51 2.89 -28.22
N ALA A 29 4.56 3.52 -27.69
CA ALA A 29 5.47 2.90 -26.71
C ALA A 29 4.73 2.47 -25.43
N LEU A 30 3.81 3.30 -24.94
CA LEU A 30 2.99 3.00 -23.76
C LEU A 30 2.11 1.76 -23.96
N GLN A 31 1.62 1.49 -25.18
CA GLN A 31 0.83 0.27 -25.45
C GLN A 31 1.64 -1.04 -25.37
N LEU A 32 2.97 -0.96 -25.32
CA LEU A 32 3.85 -2.12 -25.22
C LEU A 32 4.19 -2.48 -23.77
N VAL A 33 3.84 -1.63 -22.82
CA VAL A 33 4.16 -1.79 -21.40
C VAL A 33 2.86 -2.11 -20.65
N PRO A 34 2.76 -3.27 -19.97
CA PRO A 34 1.61 -3.58 -19.13
C PRO A 34 1.31 -2.44 -18.16
N LEU A 35 0.03 -2.19 -17.89
CA LEU A 35 -0.51 -1.08 -17.06
C LEU A 35 -0.62 0.25 -17.81
N PHE A 36 0.33 0.57 -18.70
CA PHE A 36 0.27 1.73 -19.59
C PHE A 36 -0.52 1.47 -20.88
N ASP A 37 -0.82 0.20 -21.17
CA ASP A 37 -1.52 -0.25 -22.36
C ASP A 37 -3.05 -0.17 -22.26
N LEU A 38 -3.56 0.38 -21.16
CA LEU A 38 -4.96 0.68 -20.94
C LEU A 38 -5.17 2.19 -20.79
N LEU A 39 -6.36 2.67 -21.16
CA LEU A 39 -6.76 4.03 -20.82
C LEU A 39 -7.05 4.03 -19.32
N GLY A 40 -6.10 4.55 -18.54
CA GLY A 40 -6.12 4.53 -17.08
C GLY A 40 -5.25 5.64 -16.50
N TYR A 41 -4.96 5.56 -15.19
CA TYR A 41 -4.18 6.55 -14.46
C TYR A 41 -2.77 6.77 -15.05
N GLU A 42 -2.04 5.68 -15.31
CA GLU A 42 -0.64 5.67 -15.72
C GLU A 42 -0.44 6.32 -17.09
N LEU A 43 -1.26 5.91 -18.06
CA LEU A 43 -1.27 6.52 -19.38
C LEU A 43 -1.65 8.00 -19.30
N SER A 44 -2.65 8.35 -18.48
CA SER A 44 -3.09 9.74 -18.31
C SER A 44 -1.99 10.62 -17.72
N PHE A 45 -1.23 10.11 -16.74
CA PHE A 45 -0.10 10.81 -16.14
C PHE A 45 1.08 10.97 -17.12
N ALA A 46 1.44 9.91 -17.84
CA ALA A 46 2.50 9.97 -18.86
C ALA A 46 2.13 10.93 -20.01
N ALA A 47 0.88 10.87 -20.48
CA ALA A 47 0.36 11.78 -21.47
C ALA A 47 0.36 13.24 -20.96
N ALA A 48 -0.05 13.49 -19.71
CA ALA A 48 -0.05 14.83 -19.13
C ALA A 48 1.34 15.46 -19.15
N LEU A 49 2.38 14.73 -18.74
CA LEU A 49 3.76 15.22 -18.74
C LEU A 49 4.20 15.66 -20.15
N VAL A 50 4.08 14.78 -21.14
CA VAL A 50 4.64 15.03 -22.48
C VAL A 50 3.75 15.97 -23.31
N ALA A 51 2.43 15.81 -23.25
CA ALA A 51 1.50 16.64 -24.00
C ALA A 51 1.51 18.09 -23.49
N SER A 52 1.61 18.32 -22.17
CA SER A 52 1.70 19.69 -21.63
C SER A 52 3.00 20.40 -22.02
N LEU A 53 4.14 19.70 -21.96
CA LEU A 53 5.42 20.24 -22.41
C LEU A 53 5.37 20.63 -23.90
N GLY A 54 4.84 19.75 -24.75
CA GLY A 54 4.67 20.00 -26.18
C GLY A 54 3.71 21.16 -26.47
N ALA A 55 2.54 21.16 -25.81
CA ALA A 55 1.53 22.20 -25.98
C ALA A 55 2.06 23.59 -25.59
N GLY A 56 2.79 23.71 -24.48
CA GLY A 56 3.39 24.99 -24.08
C GLY A 56 4.51 25.48 -25.00
N LEU A 57 5.36 24.58 -25.50
CA LEU A 57 6.42 24.96 -26.45
C LEU A 57 5.87 25.35 -27.83
N VAL A 58 4.77 24.74 -28.26
CA VAL A 58 4.01 25.16 -29.46
C VAL A 58 3.35 26.51 -29.18
N GLY A 59 2.66 26.66 -28.04
CA GLY A 59 2.02 27.90 -27.60
C GLY A 59 2.97 29.10 -27.60
N ALA A 60 4.19 28.93 -27.07
CA ALA A 60 5.25 29.94 -27.08
C ALA A 60 5.69 30.41 -28.47
N GLY A 61 5.45 29.61 -29.51
CA GLY A 61 5.73 29.95 -30.89
C GLY A 61 4.58 30.65 -31.63
N LEU A 62 3.35 30.53 -31.14
CA LEU A 62 2.13 30.97 -31.85
C LEU A 62 2.10 32.48 -32.12
N PRO A 63 2.43 33.39 -31.19
CA PRO A 63 2.37 34.83 -31.48
C PRO A 63 3.22 35.23 -32.68
N ALA A 64 4.46 34.76 -32.74
CA ALA A 64 5.36 35.01 -33.85
C ALA A 64 4.88 34.38 -35.17
N GLU A 65 4.18 33.25 -35.13
CA GLU A 65 3.59 32.64 -36.33
C GLU A 65 2.37 33.42 -36.85
N ILE A 66 1.50 33.90 -35.95
CA ILE A 66 0.34 34.74 -36.30
C ILE A 66 0.82 36.03 -36.97
N LEU A 67 1.81 36.71 -36.38
CA LEU A 67 2.40 37.92 -36.96
C LEU A 67 3.03 37.66 -38.34
N ARG A 68 3.74 36.53 -38.50
CA ARG A 68 4.37 36.15 -39.78
C ARG A 68 3.36 35.93 -40.91
N ARG A 69 2.16 35.43 -40.60
CA ARG A 69 1.12 35.15 -41.61
C ARG A 69 0.28 36.38 -42.00
N GLY A 70 0.54 37.54 -41.40
CA GLY A 70 -0.07 38.81 -41.78
C GLY A 70 -1.53 38.93 -41.33
N THR A 71 -1.75 39.53 -40.16
CA THR A 71 -3.07 40.03 -39.75
C THR A 71 -3.04 41.56 -39.75
N HIS A 72 -3.93 42.19 -40.54
CA HIS A 72 -4.05 43.66 -40.60
C HIS A 72 -4.33 44.27 -39.20
N PRO A 73 -3.76 45.45 -38.89
CA PRO A 73 -3.82 46.10 -37.57
C PRO A 73 -5.24 46.47 -37.07
N ASP A 74 -6.25 46.58 -37.95
CA ASP A 74 -7.61 47.05 -37.58
C ASP A 74 -8.43 46.09 -36.71
N ARG A 75 -7.87 44.96 -36.28
CA ARG A 75 -8.62 43.91 -35.59
C ARG A 75 -7.84 43.29 -34.42
N ALA A 76 -7.20 44.12 -33.58
CA ALA A 76 -6.46 43.70 -32.38
C ALA A 76 -7.17 42.60 -31.55
N ARG A 77 -8.47 42.76 -31.28
CA ARG A 77 -9.29 41.76 -30.58
C ARG A 77 -9.33 40.40 -31.30
N ARG A 78 -9.36 40.37 -32.64
CA ARG A 78 -9.39 39.11 -33.41
C ARG A 78 -8.04 38.39 -33.35
N ALA A 79 -6.93 39.12 -33.33
CA ALA A 79 -5.61 38.54 -33.18
C ALA A 79 -5.44 37.85 -31.82
N ALA A 80 -5.85 38.52 -30.73
CA ALA A 80 -5.80 37.95 -29.38
C ALA A 80 -6.72 36.72 -29.22
N VAL A 81 -7.95 36.79 -29.74
CA VAL A 81 -8.89 35.64 -29.74
C VAL A 81 -8.35 34.48 -30.59
N THR A 82 -7.73 34.77 -31.73
CA THR A 82 -7.10 33.74 -32.58
C THR A 82 -5.91 33.10 -31.88
N LEU A 83 -5.11 33.87 -31.14
CA LEU A 83 -4.02 33.33 -30.33
C LEU A 83 -4.53 32.37 -29.26
N VAL A 84 -5.54 32.77 -28.49
CA VAL A 84 -6.15 31.91 -27.46
C VAL A 84 -6.76 30.65 -28.10
N GLY A 85 -7.55 30.80 -29.17
CA GLY A 85 -8.14 29.67 -29.89
C GLY A 85 -7.09 28.72 -30.46
N ALA A 86 -5.99 29.24 -31.00
CA ALA A 86 -4.88 28.44 -31.51
C ALA A 86 -4.10 27.73 -30.39
N ALA A 87 -3.95 28.35 -29.23
CA ALA A 87 -3.35 27.72 -28.06
C ALA A 87 -4.22 26.57 -27.54
N LEU A 88 -5.53 26.79 -27.36
CA LEU A 88 -6.45 25.73 -26.93
C LEU A 88 -6.52 24.58 -27.95
N PHE A 89 -6.54 24.91 -29.24
CA PHE A 89 -6.48 23.91 -30.31
C PHE A 89 -5.17 23.10 -30.28
N ALA A 90 -4.02 23.77 -30.06
CA ALA A 90 -2.74 23.08 -29.95
C ALA A 90 -2.71 22.10 -28.77
N ALA A 91 -3.27 22.46 -27.62
CA ALA A 91 -3.41 21.55 -26.48
C ALA A 91 -4.26 20.32 -26.82
N GLY A 92 -5.46 20.51 -27.39
CA GLY A 92 -6.31 19.39 -27.81
C GLY A 92 -5.64 18.48 -28.83
N LEU A 93 -4.88 19.05 -29.75
CA LEU A 93 -4.13 18.31 -30.76
C LEU A 93 -3.01 17.45 -30.16
N MET A 94 -2.32 17.90 -29.10
CA MET A 94 -1.29 17.10 -28.41
C MET A 94 -1.88 15.95 -27.59
N LEU A 95 -3.13 16.07 -27.15
CA LEU A 95 -3.83 15.06 -26.35
C LEU A 95 -4.51 13.99 -27.22
N LEU A 96 -4.77 14.26 -28.49
CA LEU A 96 -5.51 13.36 -29.35
C LEU A 96 -4.77 12.03 -29.63
N PRO A 97 -3.46 12.02 -29.99
CA PRO A 97 -2.77 10.78 -30.33
C PRO A 97 -2.77 9.71 -29.24
N PRO A 98 -2.37 9.97 -27.97
CA PRO A 98 -2.37 8.94 -26.95
C PRO A 98 -3.78 8.43 -26.62
N LEU A 99 -4.80 9.30 -26.64
CA LEU A 99 -6.20 8.90 -26.40
C LEU A 99 -6.73 7.97 -27.50
N VAL A 100 -6.50 8.33 -28.77
CA VAL A 100 -6.95 7.53 -29.92
C VAL A 100 -6.21 6.19 -29.96
N LEU A 101 -4.89 6.19 -29.75
CA LEU A 101 -4.09 4.97 -29.76
C LEU A 101 -4.49 4.02 -28.63
N SER A 102 -4.72 4.53 -27.41
CA SER A 102 -5.17 3.71 -26.28
C SER A 102 -6.60 3.19 -26.49
N SER A 103 -7.50 4.03 -27.02
CA SER A 103 -8.86 3.60 -27.34
C SER A 103 -8.89 2.54 -28.45
N ALA A 104 -8.00 2.63 -29.44
CA ALA A 104 -7.83 1.60 -30.45
C ALA A 104 -7.20 0.33 -29.87
N ASN A 105 -6.27 0.46 -28.92
CA ASN A 105 -5.66 -0.67 -28.22
C ASN A 105 -6.67 -1.47 -27.39
N ALA A 106 -7.82 -0.88 -27.03
CA ALA A 106 -8.92 -1.59 -26.39
C ALA A 106 -9.48 -2.77 -27.22
N LEU A 107 -9.21 -2.79 -28.54
CA LEU A 107 -9.53 -3.93 -29.42
C LEU A 107 -8.57 -5.12 -29.22
N ARG A 108 -7.35 -4.88 -28.72
CA ARG A 108 -6.33 -5.89 -28.44
C ARG A 108 -6.35 -6.32 -26.98
N VAL A 109 -6.43 -5.35 -26.07
CA VAL A 109 -6.42 -5.56 -24.61
C VAL A 109 -7.73 -5.00 -24.06
N PRO A 110 -8.65 -5.85 -23.56
CA PRO A 110 -9.93 -5.37 -23.04
C PRO A 110 -9.72 -4.33 -21.95
N ASN A 111 -10.28 -3.14 -22.15
CA ASN A 111 -10.31 -2.11 -21.11
C ASN A 111 -11.56 -2.33 -20.24
N CYS A 112 -11.36 -2.80 -19.00
CA CYS A 112 -12.47 -3.18 -18.13
C CYS A 112 -13.27 -2.01 -17.57
N ASP A 113 -12.70 -0.80 -17.46
CA ASP A 113 -13.46 0.42 -17.19
C ASP A 113 -12.93 1.61 -18.00
N TRP A 114 -13.48 1.75 -19.21
CA TRP A 114 -13.13 2.84 -20.10
C TRP A 114 -13.62 4.21 -19.59
N VAL A 115 -14.72 4.26 -18.84
CA VAL A 115 -15.32 5.52 -18.36
C VAL A 115 -14.46 6.11 -17.26
N GLU A 116 -14.01 5.30 -16.32
CA GLU A 116 -13.06 5.73 -15.30
C GLU A 116 -11.73 6.15 -15.94
N GLY A 117 -11.22 5.34 -16.87
CA GLY A 117 -10.02 5.67 -17.64
C GLY A 117 -10.09 7.02 -18.34
N LEU A 118 -11.21 7.30 -19.02
CA LEU A 118 -11.45 8.61 -19.65
C LEU A 118 -11.53 9.72 -18.60
N THR A 119 -12.15 9.46 -17.44
CA THR A 119 -12.25 10.44 -16.36
C THR A 119 -10.86 10.83 -15.84
N PHE A 120 -9.95 9.86 -15.65
CA PHE A 120 -8.56 10.14 -15.33
C PHE A 120 -7.88 10.96 -16.44
N TYR A 121 -8.10 10.63 -17.71
CA TYR A 121 -7.51 11.36 -18.83
C TYR A 121 -7.97 12.82 -18.87
N LEU A 122 -9.27 13.05 -18.68
CA LEU A 122 -9.89 14.37 -18.64
C LEU A 122 -9.45 15.19 -17.43
N LEU A 123 -9.20 14.58 -16.28
CA LEU A 123 -8.77 15.31 -15.09
C LEU A 123 -7.26 15.48 -15.00
N ILE A 124 -6.46 14.54 -15.51
CA ILE A 124 -5.00 14.57 -15.37
C ILE A 124 -4.36 15.26 -16.57
N ALA A 125 -4.66 14.83 -17.80
CA ALA A 125 -3.94 15.31 -18.99
C ALA A 125 -4.49 16.65 -19.53
N VAL A 126 -5.82 16.79 -19.61
CA VAL A 126 -6.45 17.94 -20.29
C VAL A 126 -6.14 19.29 -19.64
N PRO A 127 -6.35 19.51 -18.33
CA PRO A 127 -6.20 20.84 -17.73
C PRO A 127 -4.74 21.31 -17.77
N GLY A 128 -3.79 20.38 -17.57
CA GLY A 128 -2.36 20.68 -17.60
C GLY A 128 -1.88 21.10 -18.99
N ALA A 129 -2.33 20.42 -20.05
CA ALA A 129 -1.99 20.80 -21.43
C ALA A 129 -2.60 22.13 -21.86
N LEU A 130 -3.86 22.39 -21.46
CA LEU A 130 -4.51 23.69 -21.70
C LEU A 130 -3.74 24.82 -21.01
N LEU A 131 -3.41 24.65 -19.73
CA LEU A 131 -2.65 25.64 -18.95
C LEU A 131 -1.26 25.88 -19.55
N ALA A 132 -0.53 24.81 -19.88
CA ALA A 132 0.77 24.92 -20.50
C ALA A 132 0.73 25.69 -21.82
N SER A 133 -0.26 25.42 -22.67
CA SER A 133 -0.37 26.09 -23.96
C SER A 133 -0.66 27.60 -23.83
N VAL A 134 -1.56 27.99 -22.92
CA VAL A 134 -1.89 29.41 -22.73
C VAL A 134 -0.78 30.18 -22.01
N VAL A 135 -0.08 29.55 -21.06
CA VAL A 135 1.13 30.11 -20.43
C VAL A 135 2.25 30.27 -21.46
N GLY A 136 2.45 29.26 -22.31
CA GLY A 136 3.38 29.34 -23.44
C GLY A 136 3.05 30.53 -24.34
N ALA A 137 1.79 30.66 -24.77
CA ALA A 137 1.33 31.79 -25.58
C ALA A 137 1.59 33.15 -24.89
N ALA A 138 1.35 33.25 -23.58
CA ALA A 138 1.66 34.45 -22.80
C ALA A 138 3.16 34.78 -22.79
N MET A 139 4.04 33.78 -22.63
CA MET A 139 5.49 34.00 -22.74
C MET A 139 5.89 34.46 -24.15
N GLY A 140 5.20 33.96 -25.19
CA GLY A 140 5.38 34.39 -26.57
C GLY A 140 5.06 35.87 -26.78
N VAL A 141 3.98 36.37 -26.16
CA VAL A 141 3.57 37.78 -26.16
C VAL A 141 4.56 38.65 -25.39
N LEU A 142 5.00 38.21 -24.21
CA LEU A 142 5.88 39.00 -23.34
C LEU A 142 7.30 39.18 -23.92
N PHE A 143 7.92 38.11 -24.44
CA PHE A 143 9.32 38.16 -24.85
C PHE A 143 9.53 38.49 -26.33
N ALA A 144 8.47 38.48 -27.15
CA ALA A 144 8.48 38.72 -28.60
C ALA A 144 9.57 37.95 -29.38
N SER A 145 10.08 36.85 -28.80
CA SER A 145 11.15 36.02 -29.34
C SER A 145 10.85 34.57 -29.02
N ARG A 146 10.77 33.74 -30.06
CA ARG A 146 10.46 32.31 -29.95
C ARG A 146 11.44 31.56 -29.04
N ARG A 147 12.71 31.96 -29.00
CA ARG A 147 13.73 31.33 -28.15
C ARG A 147 13.56 31.72 -26.69
N ARG A 148 13.45 33.02 -26.40
CA ARG A 148 13.27 33.52 -25.03
C ARG A 148 11.96 33.05 -24.42
N ALA A 149 10.86 33.06 -25.19
CA ALA A 149 9.57 32.56 -24.76
C ALA A 149 9.59 31.07 -24.42
N SER A 150 10.24 30.23 -25.25
CA SER A 150 10.39 28.80 -24.97
C SER A 150 11.26 28.53 -23.75
N LEU A 151 12.35 29.29 -23.55
CA LEU A 151 13.19 29.17 -22.35
C LEU A 151 12.44 29.59 -21.09
N ALA A 152 11.68 30.69 -21.15
CA ALA A 152 10.86 31.15 -20.03
C ALA A 152 9.77 30.13 -19.67
N PHE A 153 9.05 29.59 -20.67
CA PHE A 153 8.09 28.51 -20.44
C PHE A 153 8.76 27.27 -19.84
N LEU A 154 9.90 26.84 -20.38
CA LEU A 154 10.62 25.68 -19.87
C LEU A 154 11.09 25.89 -18.42
N ALA A 155 11.53 27.09 -18.06
CA ALA A 155 11.88 27.44 -16.69
C ALA A 155 10.68 27.35 -15.75
N ILE A 156 9.49 27.82 -16.17
CA ILE A 156 8.24 27.69 -15.40
C ILE A 156 7.85 26.22 -15.23
N TYR A 157 7.91 25.44 -16.31
CA TYR A 157 7.54 24.03 -16.32
C TYR A 157 8.48 23.19 -15.43
N LEU A 158 9.80 23.34 -15.60
CA LEU A 158 10.78 22.64 -14.75
C LEU A 158 10.73 23.15 -13.31
N GLY A 159 10.42 24.43 -13.10
CA GLY A 159 10.21 25.02 -11.78
C GLY A 159 9.04 24.39 -11.03
N SER A 160 7.93 24.07 -11.72
CA SER A 160 6.78 23.40 -11.07
C SER A 160 7.13 21.96 -10.65
N ILE A 161 7.83 21.22 -11.51
CA ILE A 161 8.31 19.87 -11.19
C ILE A 161 9.29 19.93 -10.01
N ALA A 162 10.26 20.85 -10.05
CA ALA A 162 11.20 21.03 -8.96
C ALA A 162 10.49 21.39 -7.65
N TRP A 163 9.46 22.24 -7.68
CA TRP A 163 8.65 22.56 -6.52
C TRP A 163 7.91 21.33 -5.97
N SER A 164 7.35 20.49 -6.84
CA SER A 164 6.71 19.24 -6.46
C SER A 164 7.70 18.27 -5.81
N LEU A 165 8.93 18.15 -6.33
CA LEU A 165 10.00 17.34 -5.73
C LEU A 165 10.47 17.90 -4.38
N VAL A 166 10.60 19.22 -4.25
CA VAL A 166 10.93 19.87 -2.97
C VAL A 166 9.85 19.57 -1.94
N ARG A 167 8.57 19.64 -2.30
CA ARG A 167 7.47 19.26 -1.39
C ARG A 167 7.54 17.79 -0.99
N PHE A 168 7.71 16.87 -1.95
CA PHE A 168 7.91 15.46 -1.66
C PHE A 168 9.05 15.20 -0.65
N HIS A 169 10.16 15.92 -0.79
CA HIS A 169 11.31 15.81 0.11
C HIS A 169 11.04 16.47 1.48
N SER A 170 10.37 17.62 1.50
CA SER A 170 10.24 18.49 2.67
C SER A 170 8.93 18.32 3.46
N THR A 171 8.00 17.48 3.01
CA THR A 171 6.75 17.18 3.72
C THR A 171 6.54 15.68 3.92
N PRO A 172 5.60 15.26 4.77
CA PRO A 172 5.18 13.86 4.89
C PRO A 172 4.61 13.27 3.61
N ALA A 173 3.85 14.07 2.85
CA ALA A 173 3.14 13.60 1.66
C ALA A 173 4.07 12.95 0.65
N ILE A 174 3.61 11.83 0.07
CA ILE A 174 4.28 11.16 -1.05
C ILE A 174 3.52 11.33 -2.36
N PHE A 175 2.31 11.88 -2.32
CA PHE A 175 1.58 12.36 -3.49
C PHE A 175 1.99 13.79 -3.84
N ALA A 176 1.71 14.21 -5.08
CA ALA A 176 1.93 15.59 -5.50
C ALA A 176 0.88 16.06 -6.52
N PHE A 177 0.38 17.28 -6.32
CA PHE A 177 -0.41 18.00 -7.31
C PHE A 177 0.43 19.06 -8.00
N ASP A 178 0.62 18.92 -9.30
CA ASP A 178 1.37 19.81 -10.19
C ASP A 178 0.44 20.44 -11.24
N PRO A 179 0.61 21.74 -11.54
CA PRO A 179 -0.25 22.44 -12.48
C PRO A 179 -0.20 21.88 -13.92
N PHE A 180 0.93 21.34 -14.36
CA PHE A 180 1.12 20.84 -15.73
C PHE A 180 1.10 19.31 -15.81
N ALA A 181 1.82 18.62 -14.93
CA ALA A 181 1.91 17.16 -14.88
C ALA A 181 0.67 16.51 -14.23
N GLY A 182 -0.08 17.27 -13.44
CA GLY A 182 -1.32 16.82 -12.82
C GLY A 182 -1.14 16.19 -11.47
N TRP A 183 -1.55 14.93 -11.30
CA TRP A 183 -1.58 14.30 -9.99
C TRP A 183 -0.73 13.04 -9.98
N PHE A 184 0.33 13.08 -9.17
CA PHE A 184 1.12 11.93 -8.79
C PHE A 184 0.48 11.30 -7.53
N ALA A 185 -0.08 10.11 -7.67
CA ALA A 185 -0.86 9.45 -6.63
C ALA A 185 -0.03 8.90 -5.46
N GLY A 186 1.29 8.75 -5.63
CA GLY A 186 2.18 8.23 -4.60
C GLY A 186 2.74 6.85 -4.95
N THR A 187 2.52 5.87 -4.07
CA THR A 187 3.11 4.52 -4.23
C THR A 187 2.49 3.77 -5.40
N ILE A 188 3.33 3.29 -6.31
CA ILE A 188 2.95 2.43 -7.44
C ILE A 188 2.40 1.04 -7.03
N TYR A 189 2.42 0.72 -5.73
CA TYR A 189 1.96 -0.55 -5.16
C TYR A 189 0.55 -0.51 -4.60
N ASP A 190 -0.02 0.68 -4.40
CA ASP A 190 -1.40 0.81 -3.94
C ASP A 190 -2.31 0.50 -5.14
N GLU A 191 -3.05 -0.61 -5.08
CA GLU A 191 -3.91 -1.09 -6.18
C GLU A 191 -5.14 -0.18 -6.40
N VAL A 192 -5.44 0.73 -5.48
CA VAL A 192 -6.62 1.60 -5.54
C VAL A 192 -6.17 3.04 -5.74
N VAL A 193 -6.32 3.52 -6.98
CA VAL A 193 -6.19 4.91 -7.38
C VAL A 193 -7.59 5.37 -7.81
N GLU A 194 -8.17 6.34 -7.10
CA GLU A 194 -9.54 6.80 -7.34
C GLU A 194 -9.59 8.29 -7.62
N VAL A 195 -10.57 8.71 -8.42
CA VAL A 195 -10.89 10.11 -8.64
C VAL A 195 -11.58 10.70 -7.41
N GLY A 196 -10.77 11.28 -6.51
CA GLY A 196 -11.26 11.94 -5.31
C GLY A 196 -11.63 13.42 -5.49
N ALA A 197 -12.36 13.97 -4.51
CA ALA A 197 -12.71 15.39 -4.47
C ALA A 197 -11.48 16.33 -4.50
N ALA A 198 -10.34 15.89 -3.94
CA ALA A 198 -9.08 16.63 -3.99
C ALA A 198 -8.59 16.86 -5.43
N LEU A 199 -8.66 15.84 -6.29
CA LEU A 199 -8.27 15.97 -7.70
C LEU A 199 -9.23 16.92 -8.44
N VAL A 200 -10.53 16.75 -8.25
CA VAL A 200 -11.54 17.60 -8.89
C VAL A 200 -11.37 19.06 -8.48
N THR A 201 -11.27 19.36 -7.18
CA THR A 201 -11.10 20.73 -6.68
C THR A 201 -9.78 21.35 -7.13
N TYR A 202 -8.68 20.58 -7.18
CA TYR A 202 -7.42 21.04 -7.73
C TYR A 202 -7.55 21.43 -9.21
N ARG A 203 -8.33 20.66 -9.99
CA ARG A 203 -8.58 20.95 -11.41
C ARG A 203 -9.54 22.10 -11.64
N VAL A 204 -10.50 22.35 -10.75
CA VAL A 204 -11.28 23.60 -10.76
C VAL A 204 -10.33 24.80 -10.66
N GLY A 205 -9.36 24.77 -9.75
CA GLY A 205 -8.32 25.81 -9.65
C GLY A 205 -7.46 25.91 -10.91
N THR A 206 -7.09 24.78 -11.51
CA THR A 206 -6.32 24.75 -12.78
C THR A 206 -7.11 25.39 -13.93
N VAL A 207 -8.41 25.06 -14.07
CA VAL A 207 -9.29 25.64 -15.09
C VAL A 207 -9.47 27.14 -14.85
N ALA A 208 -9.63 27.58 -13.60
CA ALA A 208 -9.68 28.99 -13.25
C ALA A 208 -8.38 29.73 -13.68
N ALA A 209 -7.22 29.10 -13.54
CA ALA A 209 -5.95 29.64 -14.04
C ALA A 209 -5.89 29.70 -15.58
N VAL A 210 -6.40 28.67 -16.27
CA VAL A 210 -6.52 28.69 -17.76
C VAL A 210 -7.39 29.86 -18.20
N LEU A 211 -8.55 30.06 -17.56
CA LEU A 211 -9.45 31.17 -17.83
C LEU A 211 -8.78 32.51 -17.55
N ALA A 212 -8.09 32.66 -16.42
CA ALA A 212 -7.38 33.89 -16.07
C ALA A 212 -6.36 34.29 -17.13
N VAL A 213 -5.49 33.36 -17.56
CA VAL A 213 -4.47 33.63 -18.58
C VAL A 213 -5.12 33.89 -19.95
N SER A 214 -6.12 33.10 -20.34
CA SER A 214 -6.81 33.26 -21.63
C SER A 214 -7.54 34.59 -21.75
N LEU A 215 -8.29 34.97 -20.72
CA LEU A 215 -9.02 36.24 -20.66
C LEU A 215 -8.06 37.43 -20.55
N GLY A 216 -6.97 37.29 -19.80
CA GLY A 216 -5.90 38.29 -19.73
C GLY A 216 -5.26 38.53 -21.10
N LEU A 217 -4.95 37.46 -21.85
CA LEU A 217 -4.47 37.57 -23.23
C LEU A 217 -5.51 38.22 -24.15
N ALA A 218 -6.79 37.84 -24.04
CA ALA A 218 -7.85 38.41 -24.87
C ALA A 218 -8.13 39.90 -24.56
N GLY A 219 -7.97 40.32 -23.30
CA GLY A 219 -8.30 41.66 -22.83
C GLY A 219 -7.14 42.66 -22.84
N ALA A 220 -5.89 42.22 -22.66
CA ALA A 220 -4.73 43.10 -22.45
C ALA A 220 -3.67 43.04 -23.56
N VAL A 221 -3.96 42.41 -24.70
CA VAL A 221 -3.02 42.28 -25.83
C VAL A 221 -3.52 43.08 -27.04
N ASP A 222 -2.61 43.83 -27.68
CA ASP A 222 -2.90 44.61 -28.88
C ASP A 222 -2.76 43.81 -30.20
N GLY A 223 -2.98 44.48 -31.34
CA GLY A 223 -2.86 43.86 -32.66
C GLY A 223 -1.43 43.46 -33.06
N GLY A 224 -0.43 43.98 -32.37
CA GLY A 224 0.96 43.56 -32.50
C GLY A 224 1.32 42.36 -31.62
N LEU A 225 0.32 41.78 -30.93
CA LEU A 225 0.49 40.73 -29.94
C LEU A 225 1.47 41.12 -28.82
N ARG A 226 1.34 42.36 -28.32
CA ARG A 226 2.09 42.88 -27.18
C ARG A 226 1.15 43.31 -26.05
N PRO A 227 1.60 43.31 -24.78
CA PRO A 227 0.82 43.85 -23.67
C PRO A 227 0.48 45.34 -23.90
N SER A 228 -0.77 45.74 -23.67
CA SER A 228 -1.24 47.11 -23.91
C SER A 228 -2.30 47.56 -22.89
N TRP A 229 -1.96 48.62 -22.15
CA TRP A 229 -2.89 49.28 -21.22
C TRP A 229 -4.11 49.87 -21.93
N LYS A 230 -3.95 50.33 -23.18
CA LYS A 230 -5.08 50.84 -24.00
C LYS A 230 -6.05 49.72 -24.36
N ALA A 231 -5.54 48.53 -24.69
CA ALA A 231 -6.37 47.35 -24.93
C ALA A 231 -7.12 46.94 -23.65
N ALA A 232 -6.40 46.90 -22.52
CA ALA A 232 -6.97 46.58 -21.21
C ALA A 232 -8.10 47.53 -20.81
N GLY A 233 -7.95 48.84 -21.03
CA GLY A 233 -9.01 49.83 -20.77
C GLY A 233 -10.25 49.64 -21.66
N ARG A 234 -10.07 49.35 -22.96
CA ARG A 234 -11.19 49.10 -23.89
C ARG A 234 -11.91 47.77 -23.63
N GLN A 235 -11.24 46.81 -23.01
CA GLN A 235 -11.75 45.47 -22.72
C GLN A 235 -11.83 45.21 -21.21
N GLY A 236 -12.07 46.26 -20.40
CA GLY A 236 -11.99 46.20 -18.94
C GLY A 236 -12.76 45.03 -18.31
N PHE A 237 -13.92 44.67 -18.86
CA PHE A 237 -14.70 43.50 -18.41
C PHE A 237 -13.91 42.17 -18.48
N LEU A 238 -13.19 41.91 -19.58
CA LEU A 238 -12.39 40.69 -19.72
C LEU A 238 -11.22 40.66 -18.73
N VAL A 239 -10.62 41.82 -18.47
CA VAL A 239 -9.54 41.96 -17.49
C VAL A 239 -10.07 41.71 -16.07
N VAL A 240 -11.24 42.28 -15.73
CA VAL A 240 -11.90 42.04 -14.44
C VAL A 240 -12.22 40.54 -14.27
N LEU A 241 -12.77 39.88 -15.28
CA LEU A 241 -13.05 38.45 -15.23
C LEU A 241 -11.76 37.61 -15.13
N ALA A 242 -10.69 38.03 -15.79
CA ALA A 242 -9.37 37.41 -15.66
C ALA A 242 -8.84 37.51 -14.22
N VAL A 243 -8.99 38.68 -13.59
CA VAL A 243 -8.60 38.89 -12.19
C VAL A 243 -9.43 38.03 -11.25
N PHE A 244 -10.77 38.00 -11.40
CA PHE A 244 -11.62 37.13 -10.57
C PHE A 244 -11.28 35.64 -10.75
N SER A 245 -11.03 35.20 -11.98
CA SER A 245 -10.60 33.81 -12.25
C SER A 245 -9.25 33.52 -11.61
N GLY A 246 -8.31 34.47 -11.66
CA GLY A 246 -7.02 34.38 -11.01
C GLY A 246 -7.13 34.32 -9.49
N LEU A 247 -7.99 35.14 -8.88
CA LEU A 247 -8.30 35.08 -7.45
C LEU A 247 -8.92 33.74 -7.06
N GLY A 248 -9.81 33.18 -7.89
CA GLY A 248 -10.35 31.84 -7.70
C GLY A 248 -9.27 30.75 -7.70
N ALA A 249 -8.35 30.79 -8.66
CA ALA A 249 -7.22 29.87 -8.70
C ALA A 249 -6.30 30.01 -7.47
N LEU A 250 -6.03 31.24 -7.05
CA LEU A 250 -5.24 31.54 -5.84
C LEU A 250 -5.96 31.07 -4.56
N ALA A 251 -7.28 31.24 -4.47
CA ALA A 251 -8.07 30.75 -3.35
C ALA A 251 -7.98 29.22 -3.24
N VAL A 252 -8.18 28.49 -4.34
CA VAL A 252 -8.01 27.03 -4.36
C VAL A 252 -6.61 26.60 -3.91
N PHE A 253 -5.56 27.31 -4.36
CA PHE A 253 -4.19 27.05 -3.90
C PHE A 253 -3.99 27.34 -2.41
N ALA A 254 -4.57 28.44 -1.91
CA ALA A 254 -4.46 28.85 -0.50
C ALA A 254 -5.12 27.83 0.44
N PHE A 255 -6.33 27.37 0.11
CA PHE A 255 -7.07 26.32 0.83
C PHE A 255 -6.60 24.89 0.50
N GLY A 256 -5.43 24.74 -0.11
CA GLY A 256 -4.93 23.43 -0.54
C GLY A 256 -4.72 22.41 0.60
N GLU A 257 -4.62 22.83 1.86
CA GLU A 257 -4.61 21.88 3.00
C GLU A 257 -6.00 21.29 3.25
N ASP A 258 -7.01 22.15 3.39
CA ASP A 258 -8.40 21.76 3.63
C ASP A 258 -9.01 20.99 2.44
N LEU A 259 -8.55 21.28 1.23
CA LEU A 259 -8.96 20.61 0.00
C LEU A 259 -8.17 19.32 -0.30
N GLY A 260 -7.21 18.93 0.56
CA GLY A 260 -6.42 17.70 0.41
C GLY A 260 -5.37 17.75 -0.70
N HIS A 261 -4.95 18.93 -1.15
CA HIS A 261 -3.91 19.11 -2.18
C HIS A 261 -2.50 19.05 -1.60
N ARG A 262 -2.33 19.29 -0.29
CA ARG A 262 -1.05 19.23 0.40
C ARG A 262 -1.23 19.05 1.90
N HIS A 263 -0.31 18.32 2.52
CA HIS A 263 -0.22 18.20 3.98
C HIS A 263 1.23 18.32 4.43
N ASP A 264 1.43 18.85 5.64
CA ASP A 264 2.70 18.92 6.33
C ASP A 264 2.64 18.19 7.69
N SER A 265 3.77 18.10 8.40
CA SER A 265 3.81 17.40 9.69
C SER A 265 2.88 18.05 10.73
N SER A 266 2.61 19.35 10.62
CA SER A 266 1.73 20.08 11.55
C SER A 266 0.25 19.83 11.25
N SER A 267 -0.14 19.81 9.97
CA SER A 267 -1.51 19.50 9.55
C SER A 267 -1.89 18.07 9.92
N ILE A 268 -0.96 17.13 9.72
CA ILE A 268 -1.16 15.74 10.12
C ILE A 268 -1.28 15.63 11.64
N ALA A 269 -0.41 16.30 12.41
CA ALA A 269 -0.51 16.31 13.87
C ALA A 269 -1.84 16.88 14.36
N ARG A 270 -2.37 17.94 13.72
CA ARG A 270 -3.71 18.50 14.02
C ARG A 270 -4.82 17.51 13.71
N ALA A 271 -4.75 16.83 12.56
CA ALA A 271 -5.77 15.86 12.14
C ALA A 271 -5.80 14.60 13.03
N LEU A 272 -4.67 14.22 13.63
CA LEU A 272 -4.59 13.12 14.59
C LEU A 272 -5.05 13.55 15.99
N GLY A 273 -4.74 14.77 16.42
CA GLY A 273 -5.20 15.33 17.70
C GLY A 273 -4.46 14.81 18.94
N GLY A 274 -4.01 13.56 18.97
CA GLY A 274 -3.25 12.96 20.06
C GLY A 274 -1.74 13.16 19.93
N ARG A 275 -1.07 13.41 21.07
CA ARG A 275 0.38 13.60 21.15
C ARG A 275 0.95 13.17 22.49
N ILE A 276 2.03 12.38 22.46
CA ILE A 276 2.89 12.14 23.62
C ILE A 276 4.36 12.32 23.23
N GLU A 277 5.18 12.65 24.23
CA GLU A 277 6.63 12.69 24.09
C GLU A 277 7.27 11.63 24.96
N THR A 278 8.30 10.99 24.43
CA THR A 278 9.19 10.11 25.17
C THR A 278 10.63 10.64 25.06
N ARG A 279 11.61 9.89 25.54
CA ARG A 279 13.02 10.32 25.53
C ARG A 279 13.53 10.60 24.12
N ARG A 280 13.19 9.72 23.18
CA ARG A 280 13.68 9.69 21.80
C ARG A 280 12.57 9.78 20.75
N PHE A 281 11.30 9.89 21.15
CA PHE A 281 10.19 10.05 20.22
C PHE A 281 9.28 11.25 20.53
N VAL A 282 8.63 11.73 19.46
CA VAL A 282 7.36 12.45 19.52
C VAL A 282 6.35 11.58 18.79
N VAL A 283 5.35 11.08 19.49
CA VAL A 283 4.35 10.16 18.94
C VAL A 283 3.04 10.93 18.75
N HIS A 284 2.56 10.97 17.51
CA HIS A 284 1.25 11.48 17.14
C HIS A 284 0.30 10.31 16.88
N TYR A 285 -0.91 10.35 17.41
CA TYR A 285 -1.88 9.27 17.35
C TYR A 285 -3.31 9.83 17.36
N PRO A 286 -4.35 9.07 16.98
CA PRO A 286 -5.73 9.56 16.98
C PRO A 286 -6.16 9.87 18.42
N ASP A 287 -6.75 11.03 18.67
CA ASP A 287 -7.24 11.45 20.00
C ASP A 287 -8.20 10.44 20.67
N ALA A 288 -8.90 9.64 19.87
CA ALA A 288 -9.73 8.52 20.32
C ALA A 288 -8.96 7.34 20.96
N LEU A 289 -7.63 7.26 20.81
CA LEU A 289 -6.83 6.20 21.41
C LEU A 289 -6.68 6.45 22.93
N PRO A 290 -7.01 5.48 23.80
CA PRO A 290 -6.83 5.63 25.25
C PRO A 290 -5.40 6.00 25.61
N ILE A 291 -5.25 6.90 26.60
CA ILE A 291 -3.94 7.43 26.98
C ILE A 291 -2.95 6.35 27.44
N GLU A 292 -3.42 5.27 28.06
CA GLU A 292 -2.54 4.17 28.47
C GLU A 292 -2.03 3.36 27.26
N ASP A 293 -2.87 3.15 26.24
CA ASP A 293 -2.45 2.53 24.98
C ASP A 293 -1.43 3.42 24.26
N ALA A 294 -1.66 4.74 24.26
CA ALA A 294 -0.69 5.70 23.71
C ALA A 294 0.66 5.61 24.46
N ARG A 295 0.65 5.55 25.80
CA ARG A 295 1.88 5.38 26.60
C ARG A 295 2.60 4.06 26.29
N ARG A 296 1.86 2.95 26.17
CA ARG A 296 2.41 1.65 25.75
C ARG A 296 3.04 1.73 24.36
N LEU A 297 2.39 2.41 23.43
CA LEU A 297 2.91 2.63 22.08
C LEU A 297 4.21 3.46 22.10
N GLY A 298 4.27 4.50 22.94
CA GLY A 298 5.49 5.26 23.19
C GLY A 298 6.63 4.40 23.77
N ARG A 299 6.33 3.53 24.74
CA ARG A 299 7.30 2.56 25.28
C ARG A 299 7.78 1.57 24.22
N ASP A 300 6.86 1.06 23.39
CA ASP A 300 7.21 0.17 22.27
C ASP A 300 8.16 0.85 21.28
N CYS A 301 7.93 2.13 20.96
CA CYS A 301 8.85 2.92 20.11
C CYS A 301 10.27 2.97 20.69
N GLU A 302 10.41 3.23 22.00
CA GLU A 302 11.72 3.28 22.68
C GLU A 302 12.42 1.91 22.67
N LEU A 303 11.69 0.83 22.98
CA LEU A 303 12.23 -0.53 22.93
C LEU A 303 12.68 -0.88 21.51
N ARG A 304 11.83 -0.64 20.50
CA ARG A 304 12.16 -0.94 19.11
C ARG A 304 13.40 -0.17 18.66
N LEU A 305 13.50 1.11 19.02
CA LEU A 305 14.70 1.90 18.76
C LEU A 305 15.94 1.29 19.42
N ALA A 306 15.86 0.91 20.69
CA ALA A 306 16.98 0.33 21.42
C ALA A 306 17.46 -1.00 20.78
N GLN A 307 16.53 -1.88 20.41
CA GLN A 307 16.84 -3.15 19.73
C GLN A 307 17.53 -2.91 18.37
N VAL A 308 17.04 -1.95 17.58
CA VAL A 308 17.60 -1.64 16.25
C VAL A 308 18.96 -0.93 16.35
N GLU A 309 19.10 0.03 17.27
CA GLU A 309 20.39 0.71 17.54
C GLU A 309 21.45 -0.30 18.00
N ALA A 310 21.07 -1.28 18.82
CA ALA A 310 21.95 -2.37 19.25
C ALA A 310 22.39 -3.27 18.07
N LEU A 311 21.46 -3.70 17.21
CA LEU A 311 21.77 -4.55 16.06
C LEU A 311 22.76 -3.88 15.09
N PHE A 312 22.51 -2.62 14.72
CA PHE A 312 23.37 -1.90 13.77
C PHE A 312 24.62 -1.30 14.43
N GLY A 313 24.70 -1.28 15.76
CA GLY A 313 25.71 -0.52 16.49
C GLY A 313 25.74 0.94 16.04
N ALA A 314 24.56 1.55 15.90
CA ALA A 314 24.38 2.91 15.39
C ALA A 314 23.40 3.66 16.28
N ARG A 315 23.50 4.99 16.34
CA ARG A 315 22.59 5.84 17.13
C ARG A 315 22.01 6.95 16.28
N VAL A 316 20.70 7.13 16.38
CA VAL A 316 20.02 8.27 15.76
C VAL A 316 20.28 9.52 16.62
N ARG A 317 20.61 10.64 16.00
CA ARG A 317 20.71 11.93 16.73
C ARG A 317 19.32 12.56 16.84
N GLY A 318 18.98 13.12 18.00
CA GLY A 318 17.69 13.77 18.26
C GLY A 318 16.51 12.80 18.40
N ARG A 319 15.29 13.36 18.31
CA ARG A 319 14.04 12.60 18.41
C ARG A 319 13.52 12.17 17.02
N ILE A 320 12.85 11.03 17.00
CA ILE A 320 12.10 10.49 15.85
C ILE A 320 10.64 10.91 16.01
N ARG A 321 9.95 11.30 14.93
CA ARG A 321 8.50 11.51 14.96
C ARG A 321 7.80 10.28 14.41
N ALA A 322 6.87 9.72 15.17
CA ALA A 322 6.05 8.59 14.74
C ALA A 322 4.60 9.04 14.61
N PHE A 323 4.01 8.85 13.43
CA PHE A 323 2.62 9.18 13.16
C PHE A 323 1.82 7.90 13.03
N PHE A 324 0.85 7.71 13.93
CA PHE A 324 -0.07 6.60 13.95
C PHE A 324 -1.44 7.08 13.48
N PHE A 325 -1.86 6.66 12.29
CA PHE A 325 -3.18 6.94 11.73
C PHE A 325 -4.19 5.95 12.26
N ARG A 326 -5.47 6.35 12.34
CA ARG A 326 -6.56 5.48 12.76
C ARG A 326 -6.66 4.25 11.84
N ASP A 327 -6.66 4.48 10.54
CA ASP A 327 -6.86 3.47 9.53
C ASP A 327 -6.12 3.82 8.22
N ALA A 328 -6.13 2.89 7.27
CA ALA A 328 -5.49 3.06 5.97
C ALA A 328 -6.11 4.20 5.14
N ARG A 329 -7.40 4.49 5.32
CA ARG A 329 -8.09 5.58 4.60
C ARG A 329 -7.58 6.95 5.06
N GLN A 330 -7.53 7.20 6.37
CA GLN A 330 -7.01 8.44 6.93
C GLN A 330 -5.55 8.67 6.51
N LYS A 331 -4.74 7.60 6.49
CA LYS A 331 -3.35 7.67 6.03
C LYS A 331 -3.25 8.01 4.53
N ARG A 332 -4.09 7.42 3.67
CA ARG A 332 -4.14 7.76 2.25
C ARG A 332 -4.50 9.22 2.03
N GLU A 333 -5.54 9.70 2.71
CA GLU A 333 -6.00 11.10 2.61
C GLU A 333 -4.88 12.09 3.01
N LEU A 334 -4.13 11.79 4.08
CA LEU A 334 -3.14 12.73 4.64
C LEU A 334 -1.72 12.59 4.08
N VAL A 335 -1.33 11.40 3.61
CA VAL A 335 0.05 11.09 3.20
C VAL A 335 0.15 10.58 1.77
N GLY A 336 -0.91 9.99 1.21
CA GLY A 336 -0.94 9.40 -0.14
C GLY A 336 -0.57 7.92 -0.21
N ALA A 337 -0.57 7.20 0.91
CA ALA A 337 -0.47 5.75 0.95
C ALA A 337 -1.48 5.17 1.94
N ALA A 338 -2.23 4.16 1.52
CA ALA A 338 -3.10 3.43 2.42
C ALA A 338 -2.37 2.29 3.10
N ASP A 339 -2.09 1.24 2.34
CA ASP A 339 -1.63 -0.04 2.88
C ASP A 339 -0.11 -0.08 2.96
N THR A 340 0.58 0.72 2.13
CA THR A 340 2.04 0.82 2.15
C THR A 340 2.54 1.57 3.39
N PHE A 341 3.34 0.93 4.24
CA PHE A 341 4.06 1.57 5.35
C PHE A 341 5.22 2.42 4.83
N ILE A 342 5.47 3.57 5.47
CA ILE A 342 6.43 4.56 4.99
C ILE A 342 7.29 5.06 6.14
N ALA A 343 8.60 5.07 5.91
CA ALA A 343 9.56 5.88 6.64
C ALA A 343 10.19 6.93 5.72
N LYS A 344 10.46 8.13 6.26
CA LYS A 344 11.31 9.15 5.62
C LYS A 344 12.57 9.35 6.48
N PRO A 345 13.63 8.53 6.28
CA PRO A 345 14.84 8.59 7.11
C PRO A 345 15.51 9.96 7.18
N TRP A 346 15.51 10.71 6.09
CA TRP A 346 16.04 12.08 6.02
C TRP A 346 15.29 13.08 6.91
N ARG A 347 14.03 12.78 7.27
CA ARG A 347 13.20 13.59 8.18
C ARG A 347 13.12 13.02 9.60
N ARG A 348 13.62 11.80 9.82
CA ARG A 348 13.46 11.00 11.06
C ARG A 348 11.96 10.80 11.39
N GLU A 349 11.19 10.42 10.38
CA GLU A 349 9.74 10.24 10.46
C GLU A 349 9.32 8.84 10.03
N VAL A 350 8.33 8.27 10.73
CA VAL A 350 7.66 7.00 10.38
C VAL A 350 6.14 7.18 10.39
N TYR A 351 5.44 6.52 9.46
CA TYR A 351 4.00 6.69 9.19
C TYR A 351 3.28 5.34 9.14
N LEU A 352 2.51 5.05 10.18
CA LEU A 352 1.88 3.74 10.42
C LEU A 352 0.39 3.89 10.67
N GLN A 353 -0.41 2.91 10.30
CA GLN A 353 -1.83 2.84 10.66
C GLN A 353 -2.05 1.82 11.77
N LEU A 354 -2.87 2.16 12.78
CA LEU A 354 -3.27 1.24 13.84
C LEU A 354 -4.28 0.21 13.35
N GLY A 355 -5.13 0.59 12.39
CA GLY A 355 -6.23 -0.21 11.88
C GLY A 355 -7.43 -0.22 12.84
N ASN A 356 -8.41 -1.07 12.53
CA ASN A 356 -9.61 -1.23 13.37
C ASN A 356 -9.29 -1.93 14.71
N ASP A 357 -8.16 -2.61 14.79
CA ASP A 357 -7.67 -3.29 15.98
C ASP A 357 -6.19 -2.96 16.22
N PRO A 358 -5.90 -1.87 16.96
CA PRO A 358 -4.57 -1.52 17.45
C PRO A 358 -3.90 -2.65 18.23
N ARG A 359 -3.26 -3.57 17.51
CA ARG A 359 -2.44 -4.62 18.12
C ARG A 359 -1.22 -3.98 18.75
N LEU A 360 -1.09 -4.14 20.06
CA LEU A 360 0.13 -3.85 20.80
C LEU A 360 0.81 -5.18 21.15
N PRO A 361 2.08 -5.38 20.74
CA PRO A 361 2.92 -4.44 20.00
C PRO A 361 2.58 -4.28 18.52
N HIS A 362 2.97 -3.15 17.94
CA HIS A 362 2.68 -2.86 16.54
C HIS A 362 3.61 -3.71 15.64
N PRO A 363 3.05 -4.52 14.71
CA PRO A 363 3.81 -5.58 14.03
C PRO A 363 4.98 -5.05 13.19
N VAL A 364 4.77 -3.94 12.48
CA VAL A 364 5.78 -3.38 11.56
C VAL A 364 6.57 -2.19 12.13
N LEU A 365 6.32 -1.79 13.39
CA LEU A 365 6.95 -0.57 13.95
C LEU A 365 8.48 -0.67 13.99
N LYS A 366 9.00 -1.85 14.34
CA LYS A 366 10.44 -2.12 14.39
C LYS A 366 11.09 -2.02 13.01
N HIS A 367 10.37 -2.45 11.96
CA HIS A 367 10.80 -2.35 10.57
C HIS A 367 10.94 -0.88 10.15
N GLU A 368 9.92 -0.06 10.38
CA GLU A 368 9.96 1.37 10.01
C GLU A 368 11.04 2.15 10.77
N ILE A 369 11.23 1.86 12.05
CA ILE A 369 12.33 2.44 12.85
C ILE A 369 13.69 2.03 12.28
N ALA A 370 13.82 0.82 11.73
CA ALA A 370 15.07 0.37 11.12
C ALA A 370 15.48 1.21 9.92
N HIS A 371 14.55 1.67 9.08
CA HIS A 371 14.88 2.63 8.03
C HIS A 371 15.46 3.94 8.58
N VAL A 372 14.88 4.46 9.67
CA VAL A 372 15.37 5.70 10.30
C VAL A 372 16.75 5.52 10.92
N VAL A 373 17.00 4.40 11.62
CA VAL A 373 18.32 4.09 12.19
C VAL A 373 19.34 3.86 11.08
N ALA A 374 18.98 3.14 10.01
CA ALA A 374 19.85 2.93 8.86
C ALA A 374 20.22 4.25 8.17
N GLY A 375 19.30 5.21 8.15
CA GLY A 375 19.57 6.56 7.66
C GLY A 375 20.60 7.34 8.47
N SER A 376 20.96 6.92 9.69
CA SER A 376 22.02 7.58 10.48
C SER A 376 23.42 7.39 9.89
N PHE A 377 23.63 6.37 9.05
CA PHE A 377 24.91 6.06 8.40
C PHE A 377 24.84 6.05 6.87
N ALA A 378 23.75 6.55 6.27
CA ALA A 378 23.60 6.69 4.83
C ALA A 378 23.74 8.15 4.36
N PRO A 379 24.20 8.39 3.11
CA PRO A 379 24.45 9.73 2.62
C PRO A 379 23.14 10.52 2.36
N PRO A 380 23.18 11.87 2.43
CA PRO A 380 22.10 12.71 1.91
C PRO A 380 21.92 12.48 0.39
N PRO A 381 20.79 12.91 -0.21
CA PRO A 381 19.71 13.70 0.40
C PRO A 381 18.62 12.87 1.08
N PHE A 382 18.48 11.59 0.72
CA PHE A 382 17.41 10.72 1.22
C PHE A 382 17.84 9.82 2.40
N ARG A 383 19.14 9.74 2.71
CA ARG A 383 19.63 8.89 3.82
C ARG A 383 19.15 7.43 3.71
N VAL A 384 19.24 6.88 2.50
CA VAL A 384 18.97 5.47 2.19
C VAL A 384 20.17 4.87 1.49
N SER A 385 20.26 3.54 1.44
CA SER A 385 21.33 2.87 0.71
C SER A 385 21.24 3.17 -0.78
N ALA A 386 22.24 3.89 -1.30
CA ALA A 386 22.23 4.39 -2.67
C ALA A 386 23.64 4.65 -3.20
N ARG A 387 23.83 4.44 -4.50
CA ARG A 387 25.03 4.83 -5.26
C ARG A 387 24.86 6.25 -5.83
N LEU A 388 25.91 6.76 -6.48
CA LEU A 388 25.92 8.04 -7.19
C LEU A 388 25.46 9.21 -6.30
N PHE A 389 26.20 9.49 -5.23
CA PHE A 389 25.92 10.58 -4.29
C PHE A 389 24.51 10.51 -3.66
N GLY A 390 23.97 9.30 -3.46
CA GLY A 390 22.68 9.09 -2.82
C GLY A 390 21.46 9.15 -3.75
N LEU A 391 21.66 9.21 -5.07
CA LEU A 391 20.59 9.36 -6.06
C LEU A 391 20.14 8.06 -6.71
N TRP A 392 20.94 6.99 -6.64
CA TRP A 392 20.61 5.70 -7.24
C TRP A 392 20.35 4.65 -6.14
N PRO A 393 19.11 4.48 -5.67
CA PRO A 393 18.80 3.62 -4.53
C PRO A 393 19.06 2.15 -4.83
N ASN A 394 19.36 1.38 -3.78
CA ASN A 394 19.38 -0.07 -3.78
C ASN A 394 18.26 -0.60 -2.88
N PRO A 395 17.03 -0.78 -3.42
CA PRO A 395 15.88 -1.27 -2.66
C PRO A 395 16.15 -2.58 -1.91
N GLY A 396 16.91 -3.51 -2.51
CA GLY A 396 17.29 -4.76 -1.86
C GLY A 396 18.07 -4.58 -0.56
N LEU A 397 18.97 -3.58 -0.48
CA LEU A 397 19.65 -3.24 0.77
C LEU A 397 18.77 -2.42 1.72
N ILE A 398 17.96 -1.50 1.19
CA ILE A 398 17.06 -0.63 1.98
C ILE A 398 16.05 -1.49 2.74
N GLU A 399 15.29 -2.31 2.02
CA GLU A 399 14.27 -3.21 2.57
C GLU A 399 14.91 -4.37 3.30
N GLY A 400 16.01 -4.93 2.76
CA GLY A 400 16.73 -6.02 3.40
C GLY A 400 17.27 -5.65 4.78
N ALA A 401 17.81 -4.44 4.97
CA ALA A 401 18.24 -3.97 6.28
C ALA A 401 17.08 -3.85 7.26
N ALA A 402 15.92 -3.34 6.80
CA ALA A 402 14.74 -3.18 7.64
C ALA A 402 14.11 -4.52 8.03
N VAL A 403 14.00 -5.49 7.11
CA VAL A 403 13.57 -6.86 7.42
C VAL A 403 14.58 -7.56 8.34
N ALA A 404 15.88 -7.36 8.14
CA ALA A 404 16.92 -7.93 9.01
C ALA A 404 16.80 -7.44 10.46
N ALA A 405 16.38 -6.18 10.65
CA ALA A 405 16.22 -5.56 11.96
C ALA A 405 14.84 -5.81 12.60
N GLY A 406 13.76 -5.70 11.81
CA GLY A 406 12.41 -6.05 12.22
C GLY A 406 12.33 -7.52 12.64
N TRP A 407 12.93 -8.39 11.81
CA TRP A 407 13.04 -9.83 11.99
C TRP A 407 11.73 -10.46 12.47
N GLU A 408 10.67 -10.27 11.68
CA GLU A 408 9.34 -10.82 11.97
C GLU A 408 9.42 -12.33 12.19
N ARG A 409 8.72 -12.79 13.24
CA ARG A 409 8.76 -14.17 13.72
C ARG A 409 7.34 -14.68 13.80
N ASP A 410 6.77 -14.95 12.63
CA ASP A 410 5.48 -15.63 12.50
C ASP A 410 5.71 -17.15 12.64
N GLU A 411 5.13 -17.98 11.78
CA GLU A 411 5.33 -19.43 11.75
C GLU A 411 6.80 -19.81 11.51
N LEU A 412 7.46 -19.07 10.60
CA LEU A 412 8.87 -19.24 10.26
C LEU A 412 9.59 -17.89 10.25
N ASP A 413 10.88 -17.92 10.60
CA ASP A 413 11.75 -16.75 10.48
C ASP A 413 12.20 -16.52 9.00
N PRO A 414 12.71 -15.33 8.64
CA PRO A 414 13.14 -15.04 7.28
C PRO A 414 14.21 -16.00 6.72
N HIS A 415 15.06 -16.60 7.56
CA HIS A 415 16.02 -17.61 7.11
C HIS A 415 15.32 -18.91 6.75
N GLN A 416 14.37 -19.36 7.57
CA GLN A 416 13.56 -20.56 7.30
C GLN A 416 12.73 -20.39 6.03
N TRP A 417 12.06 -19.25 5.84
CA TRP A 417 11.35 -18.95 4.60
C TRP A 417 12.29 -18.96 3.38
N SER A 418 13.48 -18.37 3.52
CA SER A 418 14.49 -18.37 2.44
C SER A 418 15.01 -19.77 2.13
N ARG A 419 15.20 -20.60 3.16
CA ARG A 419 15.58 -22.01 3.01
C ARG A 419 14.48 -22.81 2.32
N ALA A 420 13.21 -22.62 2.70
CA ALA A 420 12.08 -23.26 2.05
C ALA A 420 11.97 -22.88 0.57
N MET A 421 12.09 -21.58 0.26
CA MET A 421 12.14 -21.11 -1.14
C MET A 421 13.28 -21.75 -1.93
N MET A 422 14.48 -21.83 -1.34
CA MET A 422 15.64 -22.48 -1.97
C MET A 422 15.41 -23.97 -2.24
N ASP A 423 14.84 -24.72 -1.29
CA ASP A 423 14.55 -26.16 -1.44
C ASP A 423 13.46 -26.41 -2.50
N LEU A 424 12.50 -25.49 -2.63
CA LEU A 424 11.42 -25.55 -3.63
C LEU A 424 11.86 -25.08 -5.02
N GLY A 425 13.05 -24.47 -5.16
CA GLY A 425 13.51 -23.87 -6.40
C GLY A 425 12.70 -22.63 -6.82
N ILE A 426 12.05 -21.95 -5.86
CA ILE A 426 11.25 -20.74 -6.09
C ILE A 426 11.98 -19.49 -5.56
N GLY A 427 11.68 -18.34 -6.12
CA GLY A 427 12.26 -17.05 -5.70
C GLY A 427 13.45 -16.59 -6.56
N PRO A 428 13.65 -15.26 -6.68
CA PRO A 428 14.76 -14.69 -7.44
C PRO A 428 16.12 -14.99 -6.79
N SER A 429 17.19 -15.05 -7.59
CA SER A 429 18.55 -15.10 -7.04
C SER A 429 18.85 -13.80 -6.27
N PRO A 430 19.54 -13.85 -5.11
CA PRO A 430 19.94 -12.65 -4.39
C PRO A 430 20.82 -11.70 -5.21
N SER A 431 21.56 -12.21 -6.20
CA SER A 431 22.31 -11.36 -7.14
C SER A 431 21.39 -10.46 -7.97
N THR A 432 20.13 -10.84 -8.13
CA THR A 432 19.13 -10.15 -8.95
C THR A 432 18.27 -9.19 -8.12
N ILE A 433 18.18 -9.38 -6.79
CA ILE A 433 17.40 -8.50 -5.89
C ILE A 433 18.23 -7.35 -5.32
N GLN A 434 19.53 -7.30 -5.58
CA GLN A 434 20.42 -6.21 -5.18
C GLN A 434 20.45 -5.13 -6.28
N GLY A 435 19.53 -4.16 -6.20
CA GLY A 435 19.39 -3.07 -7.17
C GLY A 435 17.93 -2.79 -7.56
N LEU A 436 17.71 -2.01 -8.63
CA LEU A 436 16.36 -1.61 -9.07
C LEU A 436 15.50 -2.78 -9.55
N TRP A 437 16.11 -3.87 -10.00
CA TRP A 437 15.45 -5.13 -10.39
C TRP A 437 14.66 -5.80 -9.25
N PHE A 438 14.85 -5.35 -8.00
CA PHE A 438 14.02 -5.70 -6.86
C PHE A 438 12.54 -5.36 -7.10
N LEU A 439 12.25 -4.24 -7.77
CA LEU A 439 10.89 -3.70 -7.96
C LEU A 439 10.06 -4.52 -8.96
N GLU A 440 10.70 -5.30 -9.83
CA GLU A 440 10.05 -6.13 -10.86
C GLU A 440 9.68 -7.55 -10.37
N ARG A 441 9.94 -7.87 -9.10
CA ARG A 441 9.77 -9.21 -8.52
C ARG A 441 8.63 -9.24 -7.50
N PRO A 442 8.01 -10.41 -7.24
CA PRO A 442 7.01 -10.54 -6.19
C PRO A 442 7.55 -10.02 -4.85
N ALA A 443 6.89 -9.00 -4.28
CA ALA A 443 7.37 -8.29 -3.10
C ALA A 443 7.65 -9.26 -1.93
N ALA A 444 6.72 -10.16 -1.64
CA ALA A 444 6.86 -11.13 -0.55
C ALA A 444 8.17 -11.95 -0.64
N GLN A 445 8.54 -12.43 -1.83
CA GLN A 445 9.76 -13.23 -2.01
C GLN A 445 11.02 -12.37 -1.84
N SER A 446 11.04 -11.20 -2.49
CA SER A 446 12.22 -10.33 -2.54
C SER A 446 12.59 -9.76 -1.18
N TYR A 447 11.59 -9.30 -0.41
CA TYR A 447 11.79 -8.77 0.94
C TYR A 447 12.36 -9.83 1.89
N THR A 448 11.77 -11.04 1.88
CA THR A 448 12.23 -12.13 2.76
C THR A 448 13.65 -12.58 2.44
N LEU A 449 13.99 -12.77 1.16
CA LEU A 449 15.34 -13.15 0.73
C LEU A 449 16.36 -12.05 1.05
N ALA A 450 16.02 -10.78 0.78
CA ALA A 450 16.88 -9.64 1.06
C ALA A 450 17.14 -9.48 2.56
N GLY A 451 16.10 -9.63 3.39
CA GLY A 451 16.18 -9.58 4.84
C GLY A 451 17.04 -10.68 5.42
N SER A 452 16.81 -11.92 4.99
CA SER A 452 17.64 -13.08 5.35
C SER A 452 19.10 -12.88 4.96
N PHE A 453 19.37 -12.39 3.76
CA PHE A 453 20.75 -12.14 3.32
C PHE A 453 21.43 -11.03 4.13
N CYS A 454 20.75 -9.90 4.36
CA CYS A 454 21.29 -8.80 5.16
C CYS A 454 21.55 -9.21 6.61
N ARG A 455 20.64 -10.00 7.21
CA ARG A 455 20.85 -10.50 8.57
C ARG A 455 22.04 -11.44 8.67
N PHE A 456 22.19 -12.35 7.71
CA PHE A 456 23.37 -13.20 7.62
C PHE A 456 24.67 -12.38 7.57
N LEU A 457 24.69 -11.32 6.75
CA LEU A 457 25.87 -10.45 6.66
C LEU A 457 26.18 -9.74 7.98
N ILE A 458 25.17 -9.22 8.67
CA ILE A 458 25.33 -8.58 9.98
C ILE A 458 25.85 -9.56 11.02
N ASP A 459 25.23 -10.74 11.13
CA ASP A 459 25.57 -11.73 12.15
C ASP A 459 26.92 -12.39 11.88
N ARG A 460 27.28 -12.65 10.62
CA ARG A 460 28.52 -13.35 10.23
C ARG A 460 29.74 -12.43 10.17
N HIS A 461 29.57 -11.20 9.67
CA HIS A 461 30.68 -10.29 9.37
C HIS A 461 30.67 -9.01 10.21
N GLY A 462 29.65 -8.83 11.06
CA GLY A 462 29.51 -7.71 11.97
C GLY A 462 28.86 -6.48 11.33
N ALA A 463 28.18 -5.69 12.16
CA ALA A 463 27.45 -4.50 11.74
C ALA A 463 28.35 -3.39 11.13
N SER A 464 29.64 -3.35 11.47
CA SER A 464 30.56 -2.30 10.99
C SER A 464 30.81 -2.37 9.48
N VAL A 465 31.01 -3.58 8.95
CA VAL A 465 31.19 -3.83 7.51
C VAL A 465 29.88 -3.60 6.77
N PHE A 466 28.77 -4.11 7.33
CA PHE A 466 27.43 -3.92 6.78
C PHE A 466 27.06 -2.44 6.62
N LYS A 467 27.35 -1.60 7.63
CA LYS A 467 27.08 -0.15 7.54
C LYS A 467 27.82 0.53 6.39
N ARG A 468 29.06 0.12 6.09
CA ARG A 468 29.78 0.65 4.91
C ARG A 468 29.11 0.22 3.62
N ALA A 469 28.74 -1.05 3.51
CA ALA A 469 28.03 -1.57 2.34
C ALA A 469 26.69 -0.83 2.10
N TYR A 470 25.92 -0.61 3.18
CA TYR A 470 24.65 0.11 3.11
C TYR A 470 24.87 1.58 2.73
N ARG A 471 25.84 2.27 3.33
CA ARG A 471 26.13 3.69 3.03
C ARG A 471 26.38 3.90 1.55
N ASP A 472 27.19 3.03 0.94
CA ASP A 472 27.67 3.21 -0.43
C ASP A 472 26.79 2.47 -1.46
N GLY A 473 25.81 1.70 -0.99
CA GLY A 473 25.01 0.81 -1.82
C GLY A 473 25.84 -0.26 -2.53
N ASP A 474 26.99 -0.62 -1.96
CA ASP A 474 28.02 -1.44 -2.60
C ASP A 474 28.56 -2.54 -1.67
N LEU A 475 28.03 -3.75 -1.86
CA LEU A 475 28.48 -4.94 -1.12
C LEU A 475 29.88 -5.39 -1.55
N GLU A 476 30.23 -5.31 -2.83
CA GLU A 476 31.50 -5.86 -3.31
C GLU A 476 32.67 -5.05 -2.79
N ALA A 477 32.55 -3.71 -2.85
CA ALA A 477 33.55 -2.80 -2.32
C ALA A 477 33.71 -2.95 -0.80
N ALA A 478 32.61 -3.07 -0.05
CA ALA A 478 32.66 -3.12 1.40
C ALA A 478 33.24 -4.44 1.96
N TYR A 479 32.98 -5.56 1.27
CA TYR A 479 33.43 -6.89 1.68
C TYR A 479 34.69 -7.36 0.95
N GLY A 480 35.17 -6.62 -0.06
CA GLY A 480 36.35 -6.97 -0.86
C GLY A 480 36.21 -8.27 -1.64
N ARG A 481 34.98 -8.71 -1.90
CA ARG A 481 34.66 -10.01 -2.52
C ARG A 481 33.48 -9.85 -3.49
N PRO A 482 33.44 -10.60 -4.60
CA PRO A 482 32.30 -10.57 -5.50
C PRO A 482 31.00 -10.95 -4.78
N LEU A 483 29.88 -10.32 -5.15
CA LEU A 483 28.56 -10.58 -4.58
C LEU A 483 28.20 -12.07 -4.71
N SER A 484 28.59 -12.70 -5.82
CA SER A 484 28.37 -14.13 -6.04
C SER A 484 29.02 -15.01 -4.95
N ALA A 485 30.15 -14.60 -4.38
CA ALA A 485 30.82 -15.32 -3.30
C ALA A 485 30.05 -15.21 -1.98
N LEU A 486 29.57 -14.01 -1.65
CA LEU A 486 28.73 -13.77 -0.47
C LEU A 486 27.41 -14.55 -0.56
N VAL A 487 26.78 -14.56 -1.74
CA VAL A 487 25.55 -15.33 -1.99
C VAL A 487 25.79 -16.84 -1.87
N ARG A 488 26.92 -17.36 -2.34
CA ARG A 488 27.28 -18.78 -2.15
C ARG A 488 27.47 -19.13 -0.69
N GLU A 489 28.09 -18.25 0.10
CA GLU A 489 28.29 -18.44 1.53
C GLU A 489 26.96 -18.45 2.29
N TRP A 490 26.07 -17.49 1.99
CA TRP A 490 24.72 -17.44 2.54
C TRP A 490 23.89 -18.68 2.18
N LYS A 491 23.92 -19.15 0.93
CA LYS A 491 23.23 -20.40 0.53
C LYS A 491 23.76 -21.62 1.29
N ARG A 492 25.06 -21.66 1.59
CA ARG A 492 25.65 -22.73 2.42
C ARG A 492 25.14 -22.65 3.86
N PHE A 493 25.06 -21.44 4.42
CA PHE A 493 24.45 -21.22 5.73
C PHE A 493 22.96 -21.63 5.75
N LEU A 494 22.17 -21.28 4.73
CA LEU A 494 20.76 -21.69 4.69
C LEU A 494 20.57 -23.21 4.74
N ARG A 495 21.53 -24.00 4.23
CA ARG A 495 21.47 -25.48 4.32
C ARG A 495 21.58 -26.00 5.75
N THR A 496 22.11 -25.21 6.69
CA THR A 496 22.18 -25.57 8.11
C THR A 496 20.98 -25.07 8.90
N VAL A 497 20.07 -24.30 8.29
CA VAL A 497 18.84 -23.82 8.95
C VAL A 497 17.84 -24.97 9.02
N PRO A 498 17.32 -25.32 10.21
CA PRO A 498 16.36 -26.41 10.36
C PRO A 498 15.03 -26.06 9.66
N LEU A 499 14.49 -27.01 8.90
CA LEU A 499 13.23 -26.87 8.18
C LEU A 499 12.49 -28.21 8.17
N ALA A 500 11.26 -28.22 8.66
CA ALA A 500 10.38 -29.39 8.63
C ALA A 500 9.70 -29.55 7.26
N ALA A 501 9.06 -30.71 7.02
CA ALA A 501 8.32 -30.96 5.79
C ALA A 501 7.09 -30.04 5.64
N ALA A 502 6.38 -29.77 6.75
CA ALA A 502 5.22 -28.87 6.79
C ALA A 502 5.58 -27.43 6.37
N ASP A 503 6.75 -26.94 6.79
CA ASP A 503 7.25 -25.59 6.46
C ASP A 503 7.39 -25.37 4.94
N ARG A 504 7.71 -26.42 4.17
CA ARG A 504 7.79 -26.35 2.70
C ARG A 504 6.40 -26.18 2.07
N ALA A 505 5.39 -26.85 2.62
CA ALA A 505 4.01 -26.69 2.16
C ALA A 505 3.51 -25.27 2.45
N ALA A 506 3.81 -24.73 3.64
CA ALA A 506 3.54 -23.35 4.02
C ALA A 506 4.16 -22.35 3.01
N ALA A 507 5.43 -22.56 2.67
CA ALA A 507 6.15 -21.68 1.74
C ALA A 507 5.57 -21.72 0.32
N ARG A 508 5.17 -22.90 -0.17
CA ARG A 508 4.50 -23.03 -1.46
C ARG A 508 3.15 -22.29 -1.46
N ALA A 509 2.35 -22.43 -0.40
CA ALA A 509 1.08 -21.71 -0.26
C ALA A 509 1.25 -20.18 -0.19
N ARG A 510 2.33 -19.70 0.45
CA ARG A 510 2.63 -18.27 0.61
C ARG A 510 3.15 -17.63 -0.67
N PHE A 511 4.08 -18.28 -1.37
CA PHE A 511 4.89 -17.64 -2.42
C PHE A 511 4.51 -18.00 -3.86
N ASP A 512 3.60 -18.94 -4.11
CA ASP A 512 3.11 -19.33 -5.46
C ASP A 512 2.08 -18.34 -6.07
N ARG A 513 2.11 -17.07 -5.63
CA ARG A 513 1.17 -16.03 -6.09
C ARG A 513 1.82 -15.17 -7.19
N PRO A 514 1.20 -15.00 -8.37
CA PRO A 514 1.72 -14.10 -9.39
C PRO A 514 1.70 -12.64 -8.90
N GLY A 515 2.65 -11.84 -9.38
CA GLY A 515 2.72 -10.40 -9.10
C GLY A 515 1.69 -9.59 -9.88
N ILE A 516 1.49 -8.32 -9.46
CA ILE A 516 0.45 -7.42 -9.98
C ILE A 516 0.64 -7.09 -11.48
N PHE A 517 1.88 -7.02 -11.95
CA PHE A 517 2.27 -6.61 -13.33
C PHE A 517 1.90 -7.60 -14.46
N GLY A 518 1.09 -8.62 -14.18
CA GLY A 518 0.62 -9.58 -15.18
C GLY A 518 -0.89 -9.85 -15.15
N LEU A 519 -1.66 -9.09 -14.36
CA LEU A 519 -3.09 -9.31 -14.16
C LEU A 519 -3.92 -8.39 -15.08
N PRO A 520 -4.79 -8.94 -15.95
CA PRO A 520 -5.77 -8.13 -16.67
C PRO A 520 -6.65 -7.34 -15.69
N CYS A 521 -6.81 -6.04 -15.94
CA CYS A 521 -7.73 -5.17 -15.19
C CYS A 521 -7.48 -5.13 -13.68
N ALA A 522 -6.22 -4.98 -13.28
CA ALA A 522 -5.80 -5.01 -11.87
C ALA A 522 -6.53 -3.98 -10.99
N HIS A 523 -6.58 -2.70 -11.41
CA HIS A 523 -7.24 -1.62 -10.65
C HIS A 523 -8.75 -1.82 -10.52
N GLU A 524 -9.44 -2.10 -11.63
CA GLU A 524 -10.89 -2.33 -11.64
C GLU A 524 -11.27 -3.50 -10.73
N ASN A 525 -10.58 -4.63 -10.87
CA ASN A 525 -10.83 -5.77 -10.00
C ASN A 525 -10.47 -5.48 -8.52
N ALA A 526 -9.50 -4.61 -8.24
CA ALA A 526 -9.19 -4.18 -6.88
C ALA A 526 -10.32 -3.32 -6.29
N GLN A 527 -10.89 -2.39 -7.06
CA GLN A 527 -12.04 -1.58 -6.67
C GLN A 527 -13.28 -2.45 -6.43
N LEU A 528 -13.61 -3.36 -7.35
CA LEU A 528 -14.72 -4.30 -7.19
C LEU A 528 -14.52 -5.16 -5.94
N ARG A 529 -13.29 -5.63 -5.65
CA ARG A 529 -12.98 -6.38 -4.42
C ARG A 529 -13.15 -5.51 -3.16
N ALA A 530 -12.78 -4.23 -3.20
CA ALA A 530 -13.02 -3.31 -2.11
C ALA A 530 -14.53 -3.14 -1.86
N ARG A 531 -15.30 -2.95 -2.92
CA ARG A 531 -16.77 -2.83 -2.84
C ARG A 531 -17.45 -4.11 -2.35
N VAL A 532 -16.95 -5.28 -2.74
CA VAL A 532 -17.40 -6.58 -2.21
C VAL A 532 -17.20 -6.65 -0.70
N ARG A 533 -16.05 -6.19 -0.18
CA ARG A 533 -15.79 -6.14 1.27
C ARG A 533 -16.77 -5.22 1.99
N GLU A 534 -17.02 -4.03 1.45
CA GLU A 534 -17.98 -3.08 2.02
C GLU A 534 -19.41 -3.63 2.03
N LEU A 535 -19.87 -4.19 0.92
CA LEU A 535 -21.20 -4.81 0.81
C LEU A 535 -21.33 -6.02 1.72
N GLY A 536 -20.26 -6.80 1.88
CA GLY A 536 -20.18 -7.92 2.82
C GLY A 536 -20.36 -7.46 4.26
N ALA A 537 -19.59 -6.45 4.68
CA ALA A 537 -19.68 -5.86 6.01
C ALA A 537 -21.07 -5.23 6.29
N GLY A 538 -21.74 -4.70 5.26
CA GLY A 538 -23.10 -4.19 5.35
C GLY A 538 -24.21 -5.25 5.21
N GLY A 539 -23.89 -6.55 5.14
CA GLY A 539 -24.87 -7.63 5.01
C GLY A 539 -25.54 -7.77 3.64
N ASN A 540 -25.14 -6.99 2.64
CA ASN A 540 -25.71 -7.04 1.28
C ASN A 540 -25.04 -8.13 0.42
N HIS A 541 -25.20 -9.38 0.87
CA HIS A 541 -24.53 -10.54 0.29
C HIS A 541 -24.97 -10.83 -1.17
N ARG A 542 -26.21 -10.48 -1.55
CA ARG A 542 -26.70 -10.65 -2.94
C ARG A 542 -25.96 -9.75 -3.92
N GLN A 543 -25.72 -8.48 -3.55
CA GLN A 543 -24.96 -7.57 -4.40
C GLN A 543 -23.48 -7.93 -4.42
N ALA A 544 -22.89 -8.31 -3.27
CA ALA A 544 -21.52 -8.81 -3.20
C ALA A 544 -21.31 -10.03 -4.13
N LEU A 545 -22.25 -10.98 -4.17
CA LEU A 545 -22.20 -12.12 -5.09
C LEU A 545 -22.23 -11.69 -6.57
N ARG A 546 -23.01 -10.66 -6.94
CA ARG A 546 -23.03 -10.14 -8.32
C ARG A 546 -21.66 -9.59 -8.72
N LEU A 547 -21.02 -8.81 -7.86
CA LEU A 547 -19.68 -8.26 -8.12
C LEU A 547 -18.61 -9.37 -8.16
N CYS A 548 -18.67 -10.38 -7.29
CA CYS A 548 -17.75 -11.53 -7.38
C CYS A 548 -17.88 -12.28 -8.71
N ARG A 549 -19.10 -12.41 -9.26
CA ARG A 549 -19.30 -13.02 -10.59
C ARG A 549 -18.72 -12.16 -11.71
N GLU A 550 -18.70 -10.84 -11.53
CA GLU A 550 -18.10 -9.91 -12.48
C GLU A 550 -16.57 -10.00 -12.44
N ILE A 551 -15.96 -9.98 -11.26
CA ILE A 551 -14.52 -10.18 -11.08
C ILE A 551 -14.08 -11.51 -11.74
N ALA A 552 -14.83 -12.59 -11.51
CA ALA A 552 -14.53 -13.90 -12.10
C ALA A 552 -14.74 -13.96 -13.63
N ARG A 553 -15.51 -13.04 -14.23
CA ARG A 553 -15.62 -12.89 -15.68
C ARG A 553 -14.47 -12.06 -16.25
N ASN A 554 -14.01 -11.04 -15.53
CA ASN A 554 -12.89 -10.19 -15.93
C ASN A 554 -11.56 -10.97 -15.93
N ASP A 555 -11.40 -11.93 -15.02
CA ASP A 555 -10.27 -12.86 -14.99
C ASP A 555 -10.76 -14.32 -14.82
N PRO A 556 -11.18 -14.99 -15.92
CA PRO A 556 -11.64 -16.38 -15.88
C PRO A 556 -10.54 -17.38 -15.48
N GLY A 557 -9.28 -16.99 -15.62
CA GLY A 557 -8.11 -17.80 -15.25
C GLY A 557 -7.82 -17.78 -13.75
N SER A 558 -8.29 -16.76 -13.03
CA SER A 558 -8.04 -16.58 -11.61
C SER A 558 -8.68 -17.67 -10.76
N VAL A 559 -7.85 -18.58 -10.26
CA VAL A 559 -8.24 -19.56 -9.24
C VAL A 559 -8.69 -18.83 -7.96
N ARG A 560 -8.00 -17.75 -7.57
CA ARG A 560 -8.32 -16.96 -6.37
C ARG A 560 -9.76 -16.43 -6.43
N ASP A 561 -10.13 -15.79 -7.53
CA ASP A 561 -11.46 -15.17 -7.64
C ASP A 561 -12.57 -16.22 -7.76
N ARG A 562 -12.28 -17.39 -8.35
CA ARG A 562 -13.17 -18.55 -8.30
C ARG A 562 -13.43 -19.03 -6.88
N ILE A 563 -12.40 -19.10 -6.02
CA ILE A 563 -12.58 -19.49 -4.62
C ILE A 563 -13.30 -18.40 -3.81
N ALA A 564 -12.97 -17.12 -4.02
CA ALA A 564 -13.68 -16.00 -3.40
C ALA A 564 -15.18 -15.98 -3.78
N LEU A 565 -15.51 -16.36 -5.01
CA LEU A 565 -16.88 -16.53 -5.49
C LEU A 565 -17.63 -17.65 -4.72
N LEU A 566 -16.96 -18.75 -4.35
CA LEU A 566 -17.56 -19.79 -3.48
C LEU A 566 -18.01 -19.21 -2.15
N GLY A 567 -17.13 -18.45 -1.48
CA GLY A 567 -17.46 -17.78 -0.22
C GLY A 567 -18.64 -16.81 -0.37
N ALA A 568 -18.69 -16.06 -1.48
CA ALA A 568 -19.81 -15.16 -1.77
C ALA A 568 -21.13 -15.90 -2.03
N MET A 569 -21.10 -17.10 -2.65
CA MET A 569 -22.28 -17.93 -2.83
C MET A 569 -22.82 -18.44 -1.48
N ILE A 570 -21.93 -18.86 -0.57
CA ILE A 570 -22.30 -19.31 0.78
C ILE A 570 -22.97 -18.17 1.55
N ARG A 571 -22.35 -16.99 1.58
CA ARG A 571 -22.91 -15.76 2.17
C ARG A 571 -24.29 -15.40 1.65
N ALA A 572 -24.52 -15.57 0.36
CA ALA A 572 -25.81 -15.29 -0.26
C ALA A 572 -26.84 -16.42 -0.06
N GLY A 573 -26.54 -17.45 0.75
CA GLY A 573 -27.40 -18.61 0.98
C GLY A 573 -27.51 -19.58 -0.20
N ARG A 574 -26.65 -19.45 -1.22
CA ARG A 574 -26.68 -20.30 -2.44
C ARG A 574 -25.82 -21.56 -2.26
N LEU A 575 -26.11 -22.33 -1.20
CA LEU A 575 -25.29 -23.49 -0.80
C LEU A 575 -25.18 -24.56 -1.91
N ASP A 576 -26.24 -24.80 -2.66
CA ASP A 576 -26.21 -25.78 -3.77
C ASP A 576 -25.30 -25.33 -4.92
N GLU A 577 -25.27 -24.02 -5.23
CA GLU A 577 -24.35 -23.48 -6.22
C GLU A 577 -22.90 -23.57 -5.72
N ALA A 578 -22.66 -23.18 -4.46
CA ALA A 578 -21.36 -23.24 -3.83
C ALA A 578 -20.80 -24.67 -3.82
N GLU A 579 -21.62 -25.66 -3.46
CA GLU A 579 -21.21 -27.07 -3.45
C GLU A 579 -20.84 -27.57 -4.85
N ARG A 580 -21.67 -27.28 -5.87
CA ARG A 580 -21.36 -27.67 -7.26
C ARG A 580 -20.06 -27.04 -7.74
N ALA A 581 -19.87 -25.76 -7.46
CA ALA A 581 -18.69 -25.02 -7.86
C ALA A 581 -17.42 -25.49 -7.12
N ALA A 582 -17.51 -25.80 -5.83
CA ALA A 582 -16.40 -26.36 -5.07
C ALA A 582 -16.00 -27.76 -5.58
N ARG A 583 -16.97 -28.65 -5.84
CA ARG A 583 -16.72 -29.96 -6.47
C ARG A 583 -16.12 -29.83 -7.87
N ALA A 584 -16.52 -28.82 -8.64
CA ALA A 584 -15.93 -28.54 -9.94
C ALA A 584 -14.47 -28.07 -9.81
N ALA A 585 -14.17 -27.20 -8.84
CA ALA A 585 -12.81 -26.75 -8.55
C ALA A 585 -11.89 -27.91 -8.16
N LEU A 586 -12.37 -28.87 -7.37
CA LEU A 586 -11.61 -30.07 -6.99
C LEU A 586 -11.28 -31.01 -8.16
N ARG A 587 -12.11 -31.02 -9.22
CA ARG A 587 -11.87 -31.81 -10.43
C ARG A 587 -10.96 -31.10 -11.45
N ASP A 588 -10.81 -29.77 -11.35
CA ASP A 588 -10.00 -29.00 -12.29
C ASP A 588 -8.50 -29.18 -11.97
N ARG A 589 -7.78 -29.79 -12.93
CA ARG A 589 -6.34 -30.04 -12.81
C ARG A 589 -5.52 -28.76 -12.70
N ARG A 590 -6.05 -27.61 -13.13
CA ARG A 590 -5.40 -26.30 -13.06
C ARG A 590 -5.49 -25.64 -11.68
N VAL A 591 -6.37 -26.13 -10.81
CA VAL A 591 -6.49 -25.60 -9.44
C VAL A 591 -5.37 -26.18 -8.60
N GLY A 592 -4.49 -25.31 -8.10
CA GLY A 592 -3.39 -25.66 -7.22
C GLY A 592 -3.86 -26.20 -5.86
N GLU A 593 -2.95 -26.82 -5.13
CA GLU A 593 -3.22 -27.53 -3.87
C GLU A 593 -3.88 -26.63 -2.81
N ALA A 594 -3.39 -25.39 -2.63
CA ALA A 594 -3.95 -24.43 -1.67
C ALA A 594 -5.42 -24.11 -1.95
N ALA A 595 -5.77 -23.89 -3.23
CA ALA A 595 -7.14 -23.60 -3.63
C ALA A 595 -8.05 -24.85 -3.58
N ARG A 596 -7.50 -26.05 -3.83
CA ARG A 596 -8.23 -27.30 -3.58
C ARG A 596 -8.54 -27.48 -2.11
N ARG A 597 -7.57 -27.22 -1.22
CA ARG A 597 -7.79 -27.25 0.23
C ARG A 597 -8.90 -26.30 0.63
N GLU A 598 -8.85 -25.04 0.19
CA GLU A 598 -9.90 -24.07 0.52
C GLU A 598 -11.27 -24.52 -0.01
N ALA A 599 -11.34 -25.06 -1.24
CA ALA A 599 -12.59 -25.62 -1.77
C ALA A 599 -13.11 -26.82 -0.94
N SER A 600 -12.22 -27.71 -0.49
CA SER A 600 -12.58 -28.84 0.38
C SER A 600 -13.08 -28.36 1.75
N GLU A 601 -12.44 -27.34 2.32
CA GLU A 601 -12.88 -26.73 3.58
C GLU A 601 -14.28 -26.11 3.42
N ARG A 602 -14.55 -25.40 2.32
CA ARG A 602 -15.90 -24.88 2.03
C ARG A 602 -16.94 -25.99 1.90
N LEU A 603 -16.58 -27.15 1.34
CA LEU A 603 -17.49 -28.31 1.29
C LEU A 603 -17.79 -28.88 2.67
N ALA A 604 -16.80 -28.95 3.55
CA ALA A 604 -16.99 -29.36 4.93
C ALA A 604 -17.88 -28.36 5.69
N ASP A 605 -17.66 -27.05 5.52
CA ASP A 605 -18.50 -25.99 6.08
C ASP A 605 -19.96 -26.12 5.62
N ILE A 606 -20.20 -26.33 4.31
CA ILE A 606 -21.55 -26.56 3.75
C ILE A 606 -22.19 -27.82 4.35
N ALA A 607 -21.43 -28.90 4.52
CA ALA A 607 -21.94 -30.13 5.14
C ALA A 607 -22.37 -29.88 6.59
N TRP A 608 -21.56 -29.14 7.36
CA TRP A 608 -21.88 -28.79 8.74
C TRP A 608 -23.11 -27.88 8.85
N MET A 609 -23.21 -26.87 7.98
CA MET A 609 -24.38 -25.98 7.88
C MET A 609 -25.67 -26.75 7.58
N ARG A 610 -25.60 -27.85 6.80
CA ARG A 610 -26.73 -28.74 6.52
C ARG A 610 -26.99 -29.81 7.59
N GLY A 611 -26.35 -29.70 8.75
CA GLY A 611 -26.52 -30.64 9.87
C GLY A 611 -25.82 -31.99 9.68
N ARG A 612 -24.94 -32.14 8.68
CA ARG A 612 -24.17 -33.38 8.43
C ARG A 612 -22.84 -33.33 9.20
N ALA A 613 -22.92 -33.29 10.53
CA ALA A 613 -21.76 -33.10 11.41
C ALA A 613 -20.69 -34.18 11.24
N ASP A 614 -21.07 -35.46 11.11
CA ASP A 614 -20.12 -36.56 10.90
C ASP A 614 -19.31 -36.43 9.60
N LEU A 615 -19.98 -36.02 8.51
CA LEU A 615 -19.32 -35.80 7.23
C LEU A 615 -18.34 -34.63 7.31
N ALA A 616 -18.74 -33.55 7.98
CA ALA A 616 -17.89 -32.40 8.21
C ALA A 616 -16.68 -32.75 9.09
N ARG A 617 -16.89 -33.53 10.16
CA ARG A 617 -15.84 -34.00 11.08
C ARG A 617 -14.75 -34.78 10.36
N LEU A 618 -15.12 -35.76 9.53
CA LEU A 618 -14.16 -36.54 8.75
C LEU A 618 -13.37 -35.66 7.77
N ALA A 619 -14.05 -34.72 7.10
CA ALA A 619 -13.41 -33.80 6.17
C ALA A 619 -12.44 -32.84 6.88
N TYR A 620 -12.81 -32.29 8.05
CA TYR A 620 -11.92 -31.43 8.83
C TYR A 620 -10.71 -32.19 9.37
N ALA A 621 -10.88 -33.45 9.79
CA ALA A 621 -9.77 -34.29 10.23
C ALA A 621 -8.77 -34.56 9.08
N GLU A 622 -9.26 -34.88 7.87
CA GLU A 622 -8.39 -35.05 6.70
C GLU A 622 -7.66 -33.75 6.33
N LEU A 623 -8.36 -32.61 6.39
CA LEU A 623 -7.75 -31.30 6.11
C LEU A 623 -6.69 -30.93 7.14
N LEU A 624 -6.89 -31.28 8.41
CA LEU A 624 -5.97 -30.99 9.50
C LEU A 624 -4.61 -31.67 9.30
N GLU A 625 -4.59 -32.91 8.79
CA GLU A 625 -3.35 -33.65 8.48
C GLU A 625 -2.47 -32.95 7.43
N ARG A 626 -3.06 -32.11 6.59
CA ARG A 626 -2.41 -31.42 5.47
C ARG A 626 -2.49 -29.90 5.58
N ALA A 627 -2.79 -29.38 6.77
CA ALA A 627 -2.92 -27.95 6.99
C ALA A 627 -1.57 -27.24 6.78
N PRO A 628 -1.48 -26.26 5.87
CA PRO A 628 -0.20 -25.66 5.50
C PRO A 628 0.26 -24.55 6.43
N THR A 629 -0.63 -23.98 7.24
CA THR A 629 -0.33 -22.84 8.13
C THR A 629 -0.80 -23.13 9.55
N GLU A 630 -0.20 -22.46 10.53
CA GLU A 630 -0.59 -22.52 11.94
C GLU A 630 -2.03 -22.01 12.15
N ASP A 631 -2.45 -21.00 11.38
CA ASP A 631 -3.82 -20.50 11.38
C ASP A 631 -4.81 -21.57 10.91
N ASP A 632 -4.48 -22.27 9.82
CA ASP A 632 -5.31 -23.37 9.31
C ASP A 632 -5.41 -24.50 10.34
N VAL A 633 -4.29 -24.88 10.97
CA VAL A 633 -4.26 -25.90 12.03
C VAL A 633 -5.16 -25.49 13.20
N ARG A 634 -5.06 -24.26 13.69
CA ARG A 634 -5.89 -23.76 14.81
C ARG A 634 -7.37 -23.79 14.45
N MET A 635 -7.75 -23.25 13.30
CA MET A 635 -9.14 -23.21 12.86
C MET A 635 -9.72 -24.60 12.65
N LEU A 636 -9.00 -25.49 11.95
CA LEU A 636 -9.43 -26.86 11.70
C LEU A 636 -9.49 -27.69 12.98
N THR A 637 -8.59 -27.47 13.95
CA THR A 637 -8.65 -28.11 15.28
C THR A 637 -9.93 -27.72 16.02
N VAL A 638 -10.30 -26.44 15.99
CA VAL A 638 -11.55 -25.96 16.60
C VAL A 638 -12.77 -26.56 15.89
N LYS A 639 -12.80 -26.55 14.54
CA LYS A 639 -13.91 -27.14 13.75
C LYS A 639 -14.03 -28.66 13.96
N ALA A 640 -12.91 -29.39 14.01
CA ALA A 640 -12.90 -30.82 14.27
C ALA A 640 -13.37 -31.15 15.69
N THR A 641 -12.94 -30.39 16.70
CA THR A 641 -13.41 -30.56 18.08
C THR A 641 -14.91 -30.26 18.18
N ALA A 642 -15.34 -29.15 17.57
CA ALA A 642 -16.73 -28.73 17.56
C ALA A 642 -17.67 -29.77 16.93
N THR A 643 -17.25 -30.41 15.85
CA THR A 643 -18.06 -31.41 15.14
C THR A 643 -18.02 -32.80 15.78
N ALA A 644 -17.08 -33.06 16.69
CA ALA A 644 -16.97 -34.32 17.42
C ALA A 644 -17.84 -34.36 18.68
N ASP A 645 -18.20 -33.21 19.25
CA ASP A 645 -18.97 -33.12 20.49
C ASP A 645 -20.34 -32.46 20.26
N PRO A 646 -21.45 -33.23 20.34
CA PRO A 646 -22.81 -32.71 20.19
C PRO A 646 -23.19 -31.59 21.17
N SER A 647 -22.55 -31.51 22.34
CA SER A 647 -22.84 -30.48 23.36
C SER A 647 -22.45 -29.07 22.91
N ILE A 648 -21.39 -28.95 22.11
CA ILE A 648 -20.87 -27.66 21.62
C ILE A 648 -21.17 -27.41 20.14
N ALA A 649 -21.43 -28.46 19.36
CA ALA A 649 -21.56 -28.39 17.91
C ALA A 649 -22.55 -27.32 17.41
N PRO A 650 -23.77 -27.17 17.96
CA PRO A 650 -24.72 -26.18 17.48
C PRO A 650 -24.25 -24.74 17.70
N THR A 651 -23.73 -24.46 18.90
CA THR A 651 -23.25 -23.14 19.28
C THR A 651 -21.99 -22.77 18.51
N LEU A 652 -21.03 -23.69 18.36
CA LEU A 652 -19.80 -23.42 17.62
C LEU A 652 -20.04 -23.33 16.11
N ARG A 653 -21.04 -24.03 15.56
CA ARG A 653 -21.47 -23.81 14.18
C ARG A 653 -22.00 -22.38 13.99
N ALA A 654 -22.89 -21.94 14.88
CA ALA A 654 -23.42 -20.58 14.85
C ALA A 654 -22.29 -19.54 15.03
N PHE A 655 -21.36 -19.79 15.96
CA PHE A 655 -20.22 -18.92 16.22
C PHE A 655 -19.26 -18.80 15.02
N LEU A 656 -18.87 -19.93 14.40
CA LEU A 656 -17.84 -19.95 13.34
C LEU A 656 -18.39 -19.68 11.95
N LEU A 657 -19.62 -20.12 11.67
CA LEU A 657 -20.22 -20.11 10.34
C LEU A 657 -21.53 -19.31 10.28
N GLY A 658 -22.18 -19.00 11.40
CA GLY A 658 -23.47 -18.31 11.41
C GLY A 658 -24.50 -18.94 10.47
N ASP A 659 -25.47 -18.14 10.02
CA ASP A 659 -26.46 -18.55 9.00
C ASP A 659 -25.96 -18.34 7.56
N HIS A 660 -24.89 -17.56 7.39
CA HIS A 660 -24.37 -17.09 6.10
C HIS A 660 -22.95 -17.58 5.80
N GLY A 661 -22.44 -18.58 6.53
CA GLY A 661 -21.06 -19.06 6.37
C GLY A 661 -20.00 -18.06 6.80
N GLU A 662 -20.35 -17.15 7.72
CA GLU A 662 -19.45 -16.19 8.35
C GLU A 662 -19.62 -16.20 9.87
N PRO A 663 -18.54 -15.95 10.63
CA PRO A 663 -18.64 -15.82 12.07
C PRO A 663 -19.62 -14.72 12.46
N VAL A 664 -20.36 -14.94 13.55
CA VAL A 664 -21.25 -13.90 14.10
C VAL A 664 -20.44 -12.73 14.67
N ASP A 665 -21.10 -11.57 14.76
CA ASP A 665 -20.53 -10.40 15.41
C ASP A 665 -20.06 -10.71 16.83
N SER A 666 -18.96 -10.09 17.23
CA SER A 666 -18.27 -10.44 18.48
C SER A 666 -19.13 -10.33 19.75
N PRO A 667 -20.06 -9.36 19.92
CA PRO A 667 -20.99 -9.37 21.06
C PRO A 667 -21.90 -10.61 21.08
N ILE A 668 -22.40 -11.05 19.92
CA ILE A 668 -23.21 -12.26 19.79
C ILE A 668 -22.33 -13.49 20.07
N ALA A 669 -21.09 -13.51 19.58
CA ALA A 669 -20.15 -14.57 19.87
C ALA A 669 -19.89 -14.71 21.38
N VAL A 670 -19.62 -13.60 22.08
CA VAL A 670 -19.43 -13.58 23.54
C VAL A 670 -20.66 -14.13 24.26
N PHE A 671 -21.86 -13.66 23.90
CA PHE A 671 -23.11 -14.14 24.48
C PHE A 671 -23.32 -15.65 24.29
N LEU A 672 -23.12 -16.16 23.07
CA LEU A 672 -23.28 -17.57 22.74
C LEU A 672 -22.28 -18.46 23.49
N LEU A 673 -21.00 -18.06 23.54
CA LEU A 673 -19.95 -18.82 24.19
C LEU A 673 -20.09 -18.80 25.71
N GLN A 674 -20.43 -17.65 26.30
CA GLN A 674 -20.67 -17.52 27.74
C GLN A 674 -21.88 -18.35 28.17
N GLY A 675 -23.02 -18.22 27.48
CA GLY A 675 -24.23 -18.98 27.78
C GLY A 675 -24.05 -20.50 27.60
N LEU A 676 -23.06 -20.94 26.82
CA LEU A 676 -22.67 -22.35 26.73
C LEU A 676 -21.84 -22.81 27.95
N LEU A 677 -20.93 -21.96 28.44
CA LEU A 677 -20.08 -22.29 29.60
C LEU A 677 -20.84 -22.27 30.94
N GLU A 678 -21.94 -21.53 31.03
CA GLU A 678 -22.80 -21.43 32.22
C GLU A 678 -23.69 -22.67 32.44
N ARG A 679 -23.92 -23.48 31.40
CA ARG A 679 -24.71 -24.72 31.50
C ARG A 679 -23.94 -25.79 32.28
N SER A 680 -24.65 -26.50 33.15
CA SER A 680 -24.10 -27.71 33.77
C SER A 680 -23.99 -28.85 32.75
N GLU A 681 -23.13 -29.85 33.01
CA GLU A 681 -23.02 -31.03 32.14
C GLU A 681 -24.37 -31.75 31.95
N ARG A 682 -25.21 -31.75 32.99
CA ARG A 682 -26.56 -32.34 32.97
C ARG A 682 -27.53 -31.59 32.05
N GLU A 683 -27.29 -30.30 31.83
CA GLU A 683 -28.05 -29.43 30.92
C GLU A 683 -27.42 -29.38 29.51
N GLY A 684 -26.49 -30.30 29.21
CA GLY A 684 -25.78 -30.34 27.94
C GLY A 684 -24.65 -29.30 27.83
N GLY A 685 -24.12 -28.82 28.96
CA GLY A 685 -22.93 -27.98 29.01
C GLY A 685 -21.65 -28.78 28.67
N PRO A 686 -20.60 -28.11 28.17
CA PRO A 686 -19.36 -28.76 27.79
C PRO A 686 -18.54 -29.17 29.01
N SER A 687 -17.80 -30.28 28.88
CA SER A 687 -16.85 -30.78 29.88
C SER A 687 -15.45 -31.00 29.27
N GLY A 688 -14.45 -31.21 30.14
CA GLY A 688 -13.09 -31.57 29.74
C GLY A 688 -12.50 -30.69 28.62
N MET A 689 -12.10 -31.33 27.53
CA MET A 689 -11.50 -30.66 26.36
C MET A 689 -12.43 -29.66 25.70
N SER A 690 -13.70 -30.00 25.52
CA SER A 690 -14.71 -29.15 24.90
C SER A 690 -14.89 -27.86 25.69
N ARG A 691 -14.93 -27.96 27.02
CA ARG A 691 -15.01 -26.81 27.90
C ARG A 691 -13.79 -25.90 27.77
N ALA A 692 -12.60 -26.50 27.74
CA ALA A 692 -11.35 -25.75 27.59
C ALA A 692 -11.29 -25.01 26.23
N VAL A 693 -11.73 -25.64 25.14
CA VAL A 693 -11.78 -24.99 23.82
C VAL A 693 -12.78 -23.82 23.80
N VAL A 694 -13.97 -23.99 24.38
CA VAL A 694 -14.97 -22.90 24.47
C VAL A 694 -14.45 -21.75 25.33
N ALA A 695 -13.81 -22.04 26.47
CA ALA A 695 -13.17 -21.04 27.32
C ALA A 695 -12.06 -20.27 26.57
N TYR A 696 -11.19 -20.96 25.85
CA TYR A 696 -10.18 -20.33 25.00
C TYR A 696 -10.80 -19.40 23.95
N LEU A 697 -11.86 -19.84 23.27
CA LEU A 697 -12.55 -19.03 22.25
C LEU A 697 -13.20 -17.78 22.86
N LEU A 698 -13.84 -17.91 24.03
CA LEU A 698 -14.44 -16.78 24.74
C LEU A 698 -13.36 -15.80 25.21
N GLY A 699 -12.29 -16.29 25.81
CA GLY A 699 -11.13 -15.48 26.19
C GLY A 699 -10.55 -14.74 24.98
N ARG A 700 -10.42 -15.41 23.82
CA ARG A 700 -9.94 -14.79 22.58
C ARG A 700 -10.89 -13.71 22.06
N GLN A 701 -12.21 -13.89 22.16
CA GLN A 701 -13.19 -12.85 21.78
C GLN A 701 -13.09 -11.62 22.69
N LEU A 702 -13.03 -11.82 24.01
CA LEU A 702 -12.88 -10.74 24.99
C LEU A 702 -11.53 -10.00 24.84
N TRP A 703 -10.47 -10.75 24.54
CA TRP A 703 -9.15 -10.20 24.22
C TRP A 703 -9.20 -9.28 22.99
N ASN A 704 -9.83 -9.73 21.90
CA ASN A 704 -10.00 -8.92 20.69
C ASN A 704 -10.84 -7.66 20.94
N GLN A 705 -11.68 -7.66 21.98
CA GLN A 705 -12.44 -6.49 22.43
C GLN A 705 -11.66 -5.61 23.43
N ARG A 706 -10.37 -5.88 23.65
CA ARG A 706 -9.50 -5.18 24.60
C ARG A 706 -9.99 -5.21 26.05
N ALA A 707 -10.58 -6.32 26.46
CA ALA A 707 -10.93 -6.58 27.85
C ALA A 707 -10.01 -7.65 28.45
N PRO A 708 -8.70 -7.40 28.64
CA PRO A 708 -7.76 -8.38 29.17
C PRO A 708 -8.14 -8.89 30.57
N GLU A 709 -8.79 -8.06 31.38
CA GLU A 709 -9.34 -8.39 32.69
C GLU A 709 -10.47 -9.43 32.62
N LEU A 710 -11.31 -9.34 31.58
CA LEU A 710 -12.39 -10.31 31.36
C LEU A 710 -11.87 -11.57 30.65
N ALA A 711 -10.87 -11.43 29.78
CA ALA A 711 -10.30 -12.54 29.02
C ALA A 711 -9.45 -13.49 29.87
N ARG A 712 -8.65 -12.95 30.81
CA ARG A 712 -7.66 -13.73 31.58
C ARG A 712 -8.25 -14.93 32.32
N PRO A 713 -9.37 -14.82 33.06
CA PRO A 713 -9.98 -15.96 33.75
C PRO A 713 -10.31 -17.13 32.82
N TYR A 714 -10.76 -16.85 31.59
CA TYR A 714 -11.08 -17.89 30.62
C TYR A 714 -9.83 -18.56 30.03
N PHE A 715 -8.73 -17.82 29.86
CA PHE A 715 -7.45 -18.43 29.49
C PHE A 715 -6.87 -19.32 30.61
N GLU A 716 -7.06 -18.92 31.87
CA GLU A 716 -6.71 -19.73 33.04
C GLU A 716 -7.57 -20.99 33.13
N GLU A 717 -8.88 -20.89 32.87
CA GLU A 717 -9.80 -22.03 32.78
C GLU A 717 -9.40 -22.99 31.65
N ALA A 718 -9.13 -22.45 30.46
CA ALA A 718 -8.70 -23.24 29.31
C ALA A 718 -7.39 -23.98 29.55
N ARG A 719 -6.50 -23.45 30.42
CA ARG A 719 -5.22 -24.08 30.79
C ARG A 719 -5.37 -25.24 31.77
N ARG A 720 -6.55 -25.46 32.38
CA ARG A 720 -6.78 -26.60 33.30
C ARG A 720 -6.70 -27.96 32.61
N VAL A 721 -6.91 -27.98 31.29
CA VAL A 721 -6.76 -29.14 30.42
C VAL A 721 -5.71 -28.81 29.36
N GLU A 722 -4.91 -29.79 28.95
CA GLU A 722 -3.92 -29.58 27.89
C GLU A 722 -4.62 -29.41 26.53
N LEU A 723 -4.81 -28.17 26.07
CA LEU A 723 -5.38 -27.88 24.77
C LEU A 723 -4.56 -28.53 23.63
N PRO A 724 -5.19 -28.94 22.52
CA PRO A 724 -4.49 -29.64 21.45
C PRO A 724 -3.51 -28.71 20.71
N GLY A 725 -2.27 -29.18 20.55
CA GLY A 725 -1.27 -28.59 19.67
C GLY A 725 -1.08 -27.07 19.86
N LEU A 726 -1.26 -26.31 18.77
CA LEU A 726 -1.04 -24.86 18.71
C LEU A 726 -1.99 -24.03 19.58
N LEU A 727 -3.17 -24.58 19.95
CA LEU A 727 -4.11 -23.86 20.81
C LEU A 727 -3.54 -23.66 22.22
N SER A 728 -2.77 -24.61 22.73
CA SER A 728 -2.10 -24.50 24.04
C SER A 728 -1.05 -23.38 24.06
N ALA A 729 -0.22 -23.30 23.01
CA ALA A 729 0.79 -22.26 22.89
C ALA A 729 0.15 -20.87 22.74
N GLU A 730 -0.88 -20.74 21.90
CA GLU A 730 -1.61 -19.49 21.70
C GLU A 730 -2.36 -19.04 22.96
N ASN A 731 -3.00 -19.96 23.70
CA ASN A 731 -3.66 -19.64 24.97
C ASN A 731 -2.66 -19.08 25.99
N ARG A 732 -1.50 -19.72 26.15
CA ARG A 732 -0.42 -19.22 27.01
C ARG A 732 0.07 -17.84 26.55
N ARG A 733 0.23 -17.62 25.24
CA ARG A 733 0.68 -16.34 24.69
C ARG A 733 -0.30 -15.22 25.03
N LEU A 734 -1.59 -15.43 24.80
CA LEU A 734 -2.64 -14.45 25.11
C LEU A 734 -2.77 -14.21 26.63
N MET A 735 -2.66 -15.27 27.44
CA MET A 735 -2.66 -15.15 28.90
C MET A 735 -1.47 -14.31 29.42
N GLY A 736 -0.27 -14.53 28.89
CA GLY A 736 0.92 -13.74 29.24
C GLY A 736 0.78 -12.27 28.80
N ALA A 737 0.22 -12.04 27.62
CA ALA A 737 -0.08 -10.69 27.14
C ALA A 737 -1.14 -10.00 28.01
N SER A 738 -2.20 -10.71 28.44
CA SER A 738 -3.17 -10.21 29.43
C SER A 738 -2.53 -9.84 30.75
N ALA A 739 -1.65 -10.68 31.28
CA ALA A 739 -0.93 -10.36 32.51
C ALA A 739 -0.10 -9.07 32.35
N TYR A 740 0.60 -8.91 31.23
CA TYR A 740 1.35 -7.68 30.93
C TYR A 740 0.43 -6.45 30.80
N LEU A 741 -0.71 -6.58 30.14
CA LEU A 741 -1.69 -5.48 30.04
C LEU A 741 -2.26 -5.09 31.41
N LEU A 742 -2.45 -6.04 32.30
CA LEU A 742 -2.96 -5.81 33.66
C LEU A 742 -1.86 -5.37 34.65
N GLY A 743 -0.61 -5.22 34.21
CA GLY A 743 0.52 -4.82 35.07
C GLY A 743 1.08 -5.94 35.96
N ASP A 744 0.64 -7.18 35.76
CA ASP A 744 1.16 -8.35 36.46
C ASP A 744 2.42 -8.88 35.77
N ALA A 745 3.52 -8.13 35.93
CA ALA A 745 4.80 -8.44 35.32
C ALA A 745 5.34 -9.83 35.73
N ARG A 746 5.04 -10.28 36.95
CA ARG A 746 5.48 -11.59 37.46
C ARG A 746 4.79 -12.73 36.71
N ALA A 747 3.46 -12.68 36.58
CA ALA A 747 2.72 -13.70 35.84
C ALA A 747 3.04 -13.69 34.34
N ALA A 748 3.20 -12.50 33.76
CA ALA A 748 3.61 -12.34 32.37
C ALA A 748 4.99 -12.98 32.13
N ARG A 749 5.99 -12.64 32.95
CA ARG A 749 7.35 -13.19 32.85
C ARG A 749 7.35 -14.72 32.98
N ALA A 750 6.68 -15.26 34.00
CA ALA A 750 6.61 -16.70 34.19
C ALA A 750 6.02 -17.42 32.97
N THR A 751 4.97 -16.86 32.37
CA THR A 751 4.31 -17.42 31.19
C THR A 751 5.20 -17.39 29.96
N PHE A 752 5.90 -16.27 29.70
CA PHE A 752 6.77 -16.15 28.54
C PHE A 752 8.09 -16.92 28.69
N GLU A 753 8.61 -17.09 29.92
CA GLU A 753 9.75 -17.98 30.18
C GLU A 753 9.39 -19.45 29.94
N ASP A 754 8.21 -19.88 30.39
CA ASP A 754 7.68 -21.22 30.11
C ASP A 754 7.55 -21.47 28.60
N LEU A 755 6.91 -20.54 27.88
CA LEU A 755 6.78 -20.61 26.42
C LEU A 755 8.13 -20.66 25.72
N ALA A 756 9.09 -19.83 26.11
CA ALA A 756 10.40 -19.77 25.47
C ALA A 756 11.23 -21.06 25.65
N ARG A 757 11.04 -21.78 26.78
CA ARG A 757 11.77 -23.02 27.08
C ARG A 757 11.11 -24.28 26.51
N ASP A 758 9.83 -24.25 26.17
CA ASP A 758 9.10 -25.42 25.67
C ASP A 758 9.52 -25.78 24.24
N ALA A 759 10.38 -26.79 24.09
CA ALA A 759 10.89 -27.23 22.79
C ALA A 759 9.81 -27.78 21.84
N ARG A 760 8.61 -28.11 22.35
CA ARG A 760 7.46 -28.54 21.54
C ARG A 760 6.79 -27.37 20.82
N VAL A 761 7.01 -26.15 21.30
CA VAL A 761 6.46 -24.92 20.72
C VAL A 761 7.30 -24.50 19.51
N ALA A 762 6.61 -24.05 18.46
CA ALA A 762 7.24 -23.55 17.24
C ALA A 762 8.30 -22.48 17.56
N ARG A 763 9.38 -22.47 16.78
CA ARG A 763 10.50 -21.53 16.99
C ARG A 763 10.04 -20.08 16.94
N GLY A 764 9.11 -19.75 16.04
CA GLY A 764 8.50 -18.43 15.92
C GLY A 764 7.84 -17.97 17.21
N THR A 765 6.92 -18.77 17.76
CA THR A 765 6.23 -18.47 19.02
C THR A 765 7.19 -18.34 20.20
N ARG A 766 8.21 -19.20 20.30
CA ARG A 766 9.27 -19.06 21.32
C ARG A 766 9.98 -17.73 21.20
N ALA A 767 10.28 -17.34 19.97
CA ALA A 767 11.01 -16.14 19.68
C ALA A 767 10.17 -14.86 19.84
N GLU A 768 8.84 -14.94 19.71
CA GLU A 768 7.88 -13.91 20.15
C GLU A 768 7.84 -13.81 21.68
N ALA A 769 7.82 -14.94 22.41
CA ALA A 769 7.89 -14.93 23.86
C ALA A 769 9.18 -14.27 24.38
N LEU A 770 10.31 -14.47 23.70
CA LEU A 770 11.55 -13.74 23.99
C LEU A 770 11.43 -12.23 23.77
N ASP A 771 10.69 -11.78 22.75
CA ASP A 771 10.42 -10.36 22.53
C ASP A 771 9.55 -9.77 23.66
N TRP A 772 8.59 -10.54 24.18
CA TRP A 772 7.84 -10.17 25.37
C TRP A 772 8.70 -10.09 26.64
N LEU A 773 9.69 -10.97 26.79
CA LEU A 773 10.66 -10.87 27.89
C LEU A 773 11.56 -9.64 27.76
N ASP A 774 11.99 -9.29 26.54
CA ASP A 774 12.75 -8.05 26.29
C ASP A 774 11.93 -6.80 26.67
N ARG A 775 10.60 -6.83 26.49
CA ARG A 775 9.68 -5.75 26.94
C ARG A 775 9.67 -5.62 28.45
N LEU A 776 9.46 -6.72 29.16
CA LEU A 776 9.45 -6.75 30.61
C LEU A 776 10.80 -6.28 31.19
N ASP A 777 11.90 -6.72 30.60
CA ASP A 777 13.25 -6.27 30.98
C ASP A 777 13.45 -4.76 30.73
N PHE A 778 12.94 -4.25 29.62
CA PHE A 778 13.03 -2.83 29.28
C PHE A 778 12.19 -1.94 30.21
N ASP A 779 10.99 -2.39 30.59
CA ASP A 779 10.14 -1.69 31.56
C ASP A 779 10.79 -1.64 32.96
N GLU A 780 11.62 -2.64 33.30
CA GLU A 780 12.45 -2.65 34.51
C GLU A 780 13.75 -1.81 34.36
N GLY A 781 13.96 -1.12 33.24
CA GLY A 781 15.14 -0.29 32.99
C GLY A 781 16.39 -1.05 32.54
N ARG A 782 16.28 -2.34 32.20
CA ARG A 782 17.38 -3.14 31.67
C ARG A 782 17.56 -2.87 30.18
N SER A 783 18.81 -2.89 29.71
CA SER A 783 19.09 -2.76 28.28
C SER A 783 18.66 -4.03 27.53
N PRO A 784 18.05 -3.92 26.34
CA PRO A 784 17.70 -5.10 25.55
C PRO A 784 18.98 -5.83 25.13
N ARG A 785 18.96 -7.17 25.22
CA ARG A 785 20.11 -8.00 24.86
C ARG A 785 20.24 -8.06 23.34
N ALA A 786 21.45 -7.86 22.81
CA ALA A 786 21.74 -8.13 21.41
C ALA A 786 21.78 -9.65 21.20
N ARG A 787 20.65 -10.27 20.86
CA ARG A 787 20.57 -11.71 20.59
C ARG A 787 20.97 -11.98 19.14
N SER A 788 22.00 -12.81 18.94
CA SER A 788 22.30 -13.34 17.60
C SER A 788 21.23 -14.35 17.19
N VAL A 789 21.01 -14.55 15.88
CA VAL A 789 20.04 -15.57 15.42
C VAL A 789 20.56 -17.01 15.68
N SER A 790 21.83 -17.15 16.07
CA SER A 790 22.46 -18.42 16.42
C SER A 790 22.29 -18.83 17.88
N GLU A 791 21.78 -17.96 18.76
CA GLU A 791 21.42 -18.32 20.12
C GLU A 791 19.91 -18.61 20.20
N PRO A 792 19.50 -19.82 20.61
CA PRO A 792 18.08 -20.17 20.77
C PRO A 792 17.35 -19.34 21.83
#